data_AF-A0A1F8RW70-F1
#
_entry.id   AF-A0A1F8RW70-F1
#
_cell.length_a   1.000
_cell.length_b   1.000
_cell.length_c   1.000
_cell.angle_alpha   90.00
_cell.angle_beta   90.00
_cell.angle_gamma   90.00
#
_symmetry.space_group_name_H-M   'P 1'
#
loop_
_entity.id
_entity.type
_entity.pdbx_description
1 polymer ?
#
loop_
_entity_poly.entity_id
_entity_poly.type
_entity_poly.pdbx_seq_one_letter_code
_entity_poly.pdbx_strand_id
1 'polypeptide(L)'
;MAKEDKLESAGAMPKAYDPCAVEERLYRMWEERGYFAPRDGADGEPFTIIMPPPNLTGELHLGHALMDTVEDILIRWHRMRGEPTLWLPGIDHAAIAVHTMVERELAQEGLTRHDIGRERFLERVWAFVNASRARIFDQHKRLGASADWSRERFTMDPGPARAVRTAFYELYRHGLIYRGERLINWCPRCSTALSDLEVNHEEQQGHLWHVRYPLLDHQGRTTDDPSGASGQGFITIATTRPETIVADTGVAVHPEDERYRSLVGRRARLPIIGRELPIVADEAIDPEFGTGALKVTPGHDQVDFEIGQRHGLPIVNAIAPDGTMNAEAGPYQGMDRFACREAIVRDLEEQGFLAKTEPYQHSIGHCERCATIVEPLISEQWFVAVNKEYLPGRSIAGEALRVVNDGLIRFVPQRFTRDYTNWMENIRDWCISRQLWWGHRIPVWYCQDCPSSGRTAIVPPPEVEEPDRCEECGGASLRQDEDTLDTWFSSALWPCSTLGWPDDTEDLRRFYPTAVMETGYEIIFFWVARMIMMGLFCMEGLRDDVSKRIPFRYVYLHGMVRDEHGQKMSKTKGNVVDPIVLVEKYGADALRFNLITAGGTGQDQRLWEEKVEAARNFANKLWNAARFVIMKLDAGTKVEPPSLAERERLPAEDRWILSRLDHLVADVDQLLRDFQLNEAGHRMYDFLWSEYCDWYVEMAKVRLREQGTGNKEQGWSDPQPVLVHVLETGLRLLHPYMPFLTEELWQRLRPYLAEVPYEALIVAPYPRSEPAWQDAEAERQVEGVIDVVRAIRNIRSEKRVEPARYIEAYVVANDSAAGSGQGTRSAIEAGAPYIEALARVRPLHIVSQASEAPREGVATAVLPHAQAVVPLAELMDAEAERARLCKEMEEVETYLQRIEAKLSNEQFRARAPREIVAAEEERRAAAQTRLEGLRRALEELG
;
A
#
# COMPACT_ATOMS: atom_id res chain seq x y z
N MET A 1 5.31 -46.74 4.74
CA MET A 1 6.47 -47.57 5.13
C MET A 1 7.01 -48.58 4.09
N ALA A 2 6.42 -48.82 2.92
CA ALA A 2 7.13 -49.57 1.83
C ALA A 2 6.87 -49.01 0.42
N LYS A 3 6.26 -47.82 0.33
CA LYS A 3 6.03 -47.08 -0.92
C LYS A 3 6.60 -45.64 -0.90
N GLU A 4 7.14 -45.19 0.23
CA GLU A 4 7.79 -43.88 0.38
C GLU A 4 9.29 -43.92 0.04
N ASP A 5 9.94 -45.09 0.09
CA ASP A 5 11.39 -45.26 -0.14
C ASP A 5 11.83 -45.31 -1.62
N LYS A 6 11.04 -44.76 -2.56
CA LYS A 6 11.41 -44.76 -4.01
C LYS A 6 11.51 -43.38 -4.66
N LEU A 7 11.41 -42.28 -3.90
CA LEU A 7 11.64 -40.92 -4.42
C LEU A 7 13.03 -40.35 -4.11
N GLU A 8 13.83 -41.01 -3.29
CA GLU A 8 15.18 -40.53 -2.94
C GLU A 8 16.25 -41.10 -3.87
N SER A 9 16.31 -40.56 -5.09
CA SER A 9 17.62 -40.35 -5.72
C SER A 9 17.94 -38.87 -5.54
N ALA A 10 19.03 -38.56 -4.83
CA ALA A 10 19.45 -37.20 -4.47
C ALA A 10 19.80 -36.26 -5.67
N GLY A 11 19.41 -36.61 -6.91
CA GLY A 11 19.73 -35.85 -8.13
C GLY A 11 18.57 -35.57 -9.10
N ALA A 12 17.35 -36.08 -8.87
CA ALA A 12 16.26 -35.92 -9.85
C ALA A 12 15.33 -34.74 -9.53
N MET A 13 15.78 -33.50 -9.77
CA MET A 13 14.90 -32.33 -9.74
C MET A 13 13.82 -32.41 -10.84
N PRO A 14 12.52 -32.19 -10.52
CA PRO A 14 11.44 -32.06 -11.50
C PRO A 14 11.75 -31.07 -12.62
N LYS A 15 11.09 -31.26 -13.78
CA LYS A 15 11.27 -30.39 -14.96
C LYS A 15 10.70 -28.97 -14.77
N ALA A 16 9.71 -28.82 -13.90
CA ALA A 16 9.09 -27.54 -13.57
C ALA A 16 9.05 -27.38 -12.05
N TYR A 17 9.13 -26.13 -11.58
CA TYR A 17 8.95 -25.80 -10.17
C TYR A 17 7.46 -25.90 -9.81
N ASP A 18 7.19 -26.54 -8.67
CA ASP A 18 5.87 -26.66 -8.07
C ASP A 18 5.90 -26.00 -6.68
N PRO A 19 5.37 -24.77 -6.53
CA PRO A 19 5.36 -24.06 -5.26
C PRO A 19 4.64 -24.84 -4.15
N CYS A 20 3.53 -25.51 -4.48
CA CYS A 20 2.70 -26.23 -3.51
C CYS A 20 3.44 -27.38 -2.81
N ALA A 21 4.44 -27.97 -3.46
CA ALA A 21 5.26 -29.04 -2.89
C ALA A 21 6.37 -28.52 -1.94
N VAL A 22 6.55 -27.20 -1.85
CA VAL A 22 7.73 -26.58 -1.25
C VAL A 22 7.37 -25.60 -0.14
N GLU A 23 6.45 -24.67 -0.39
CA GLU A 23 6.24 -23.48 0.45
C GLU A 23 5.87 -23.84 1.90
N GLU A 24 4.84 -24.67 2.11
CA GLU A 24 4.38 -25.05 3.46
C GLU A 24 5.47 -25.77 4.27
N ARG A 25 6.19 -26.71 3.63
CA ARG A 25 7.26 -27.48 4.27
C ARG A 25 8.40 -26.58 4.72
N LEU A 26 8.82 -25.64 3.88
CA LEU A 26 9.88 -24.70 4.22
C LEU A 26 9.47 -23.73 5.31
N TYR A 27 8.24 -23.21 5.24
CA TYR A 27 7.74 -22.30 6.27
C TYR A 27 7.76 -22.96 7.65
N ARG A 28 7.26 -24.20 7.73
CA ARG A 28 7.26 -25.00 8.96
C ARG A 28 8.68 -25.20 9.49
N MET A 29 9.64 -25.50 8.62
CA MET A 29 11.04 -25.64 9.01
C MET A 29 11.60 -24.36 9.63
N TRP A 30 11.36 -23.19 9.02
CA TRP A 30 11.86 -21.92 9.54
C TRP A 30 11.26 -21.58 10.91
N GLU A 31 9.95 -21.80 11.06
CA GLU A 31 9.22 -21.55 12.30
C GLU A 31 9.70 -22.48 13.43
N GLU A 32 9.76 -23.80 13.19
CA GLU A 32 10.20 -24.79 14.18
C GLU A 32 11.65 -24.59 14.63
N ARG A 33 12.50 -24.03 13.75
CA ARG A 33 13.90 -23.72 14.04
C ARG A 33 14.10 -22.35 14.70
N GLY A 34 13.04 -21.56 14.85
CA GLY A 34 13.10 -20.24 15.49
C GLY A 34 13.85 -19.19 14.68
N TYR A 35 13.94 -19.33 13.35
CA TYR A 35 14.73 -18.40 12.52
C TYR A 35 14.13 -17.00 12.37
N PHE A 36 12.91 -16.79 12.85
CA PHE A 36 12.22 -15.50 12.78
C PHE A 36 12.58 -14.58 13.95
N ALA A 37 12.96 -15.16 15.10
CA ALA A 37 13.33 -14.40 16.29
C ALA A 37 14.66 -13.66 16.12
N PRO A 38 14.89 -12.55 16.85
CA PRO A 38 16.19 -11.90 16.92
C PRO A 38 17.28 -12.89 17.37
N ARG A 39 18.48 -12.79 16.79
CA ARG A 39 19.61 -13.66 17.15
C ARG A 39 20.14 -13.32 18.55
N ASP A 40 20.25 -14.33 19.40
CA ASP A 40 20.87 -14.21 20.72
C ASP A 40 22.33 -13.73 20.61
N GLY A 41 22.71 -12.76 21.46
CA GLY A 41 24.09 -12.23 21.50
C GLY A 41 24.50 -11.37 20.31
N ALA A 42 23.58 -10.98 19.42
CA ALA A 42 23.87 -10.02 18.36
C ALA A 42 24.07 -8.61 18.95
N ASP A 43 25.28 -8.07 18.79
CA ASP A 43 25.64 -6.71 19.15
C ASP A 43 25.24 -5.70 18.06
N GLY A 44 25.07 -4.43 18.43
CA GLY A 44 24.74 -3.34 17.50
C GLY A 44 23.33 -2.74 17.69
N GLU A 45 23.00 -1.76 16.87
CA GLU A 45 21.66 -1.15 16.82
C GLU A 45 20.68 -2.14 16.16
N PRO A 46 19.53 -2.44 16.80
CA PRO A 46 18.58 -3.37 16.22
C PRO A 46 17.80 -2.76 15.07
N PHE A 47 17.43 -3.59 14.10
CA PHE A 47 16.47 -3.24 13.07
C PHE A 47 15.10 -3.78 13.47
N THR A 48 14.19 -2.89 13.86
CA THR A 48 12.85 -3.25 14.32
C THR A 48 11.78 -2.69 13.39
N ILE A 49 10.86 -3.55 12.97
CA ILE A 49 9.59 -3.18 12.34
C ILE A 49 8.46 -3.72 13.20
N ILE A 50 7.44 -2.91 13.42
CA ILE A 50 6.20 -3.35 14.06
C ILE A 50 5.14 -3.46 12.98
N MET A 51 4.60 -4.66 12.79
CA MET A 51 3.58 -4.92 11.78
C MET A 51 2.36 -4.05 12.04
N PRO A 52 1.84 -3.32 11.02
CA PRO A 52 0.52 -2.74 11.02
C PRO A 52 -0.51 -3.80 11.39
N PRO A 53 -1.13 -3.70 12.57
CA PRO A 53 -1.98 -4.78 13.04
C PRO A 53 -3.23 -4.82 12.16
N PRO A 54 -3.44 -5.90 11.36
CA PRO A 54 -4.57 -5.95 10.46
C PRO A 54 -5.87 -5.99 11.26
N ASN A 55 -6.87 -5.27 10.75
CA ASN A 55 -8.19 -5.26 11.36
C ASN A 55 -8.81 -6.66 11.25
N LEU A 56 -9.38 -7.15 12.36
CA LEU A 56 -10.10 -8.43 12.44
C LEU A 56 -11.43 -8.41 11.66
N THR A 57 -11.40 -8.22 10.35
CA THR A 57 -12.62 -8.09 9.53
C THR A 57 -12.86 -9.31 8.64
N GLY A 58 -12.28 -10.47 8.98
CA GLY A 58 -12.48 -11.75 8.29
C GLY A 58 -11.21 -12.27 7.61
N GLU A 59 -10.70 -11.57 6.59
CA GLU A 59 -9.60 -12.04 5.71
C GLU A 59 -8.70 -10.89 5.26
N LEU A 60 -7.44 -11.22 4.95
CA LEU A 60 -6.50 -10.33 4.28
C LEU A 60 -6.88 -10.09 2.81
N HIS A 61 -6.24 -9.08 2.22
CA HIS A 61 -6.36 -8.72 0.81
C HIS A 61 -5.00 -8.31 0.25
N LEU A 62 -4.89 -8.07 -1.05
CA LEU A 62 -3.60 -7.78 -1.71
C LEU A 62 -2.84 -6.56 -1.17
N GLY A 63 -3.52 -5.55 -0.63
CA GLY A 63 -2.85 -4.47 0.13
C GLY A 63 -2.05 -4.98 1.34
N HIS A 64 -2.57 -5.97 2.08
CA HIS A 64 -1.84 -6.60 3.19
C HIS A 64 -0.67 -7.44 2.66
N ALA A 65 -0.85 -8.16 1.55
CA ALA A 65 0.25 -8.91 0.94
C ALA A 65 1.39 -8.00 0.46
N LEU A 66 1.09 -6.78 -0.01
CA LEU A 66 2.12 -5.78 -0.35
C LEU A 66 2.87 -5.32 0.91
N MET A 67 2.15 -4.96 1.96
CA MET A 67 2.70 -4.59 3.27
C MET A 67 3.64 -5.67 3.80
N ASP A 68 3.16 -6.92 3.91
CA ASP A 68 3.97 -8.07 4.32
C ASP A 68 5.23 -8.24 3.46
N THR A 69 5.10 -8.05 2.15
CA THR A 69 6.23 -8.19 1.22
C THR A 69 7.29 -7.13 1.49
N VAL A 70 6.90 -5.86 1.66
CA VAL A 70 7.82 -4.76 1.93
C VAL A 70 8.54 -4.97 3.26
N GLU A 71 7.78 -5.23 4.33
CA GLU A 71 8.33 -5.44 5.67
C GLU A 71 9.28 -6.65 5.69
N ASP A 72 8.86 -7.78 5.12
CA ASP A 72 9.63 -9.01 5.14
C ASP A 72 10.90 -8.93 4.28
N ILE A 73 10.91 -8.15 3.19
CA ILE A 73 12.13 -7.87 2.41
C ILE A 73 13.17 -7.17 3.29
N LEU A 74 12.77 -6.09 3.97
CA LEU A 74 13.66 -5.34 4.85
C LEU A 74 14.16 -6.21 6.01
N ILE A 75 13.25 -6.97 6.63
CA ILE A 75 13.56 -7.87 7.75
C ILE A 75 14.54 -8.97 7.33
N ARG A 76 14.31 -9.65 6.21
CA ARG A 76 15.22 -10.70 5.72
C ARG A 76 16.58 -10.13 5.37
N TRP A 77 16.62 -8.98 4.69
CA TRP A 77 17.88 -8.31 4.35
C TRP A 77 18.70 -7.93 5.60
N HIS A 78 18.10 -7.24 6.58
CA HIS A 78 18.78 -6.88 7.83
C HIS A 78 19.20 -8.11 8.66
N ARG A 79 18.34 -9.14 8.73
CA ARG A 79 18.66 -10.41 9.40
C ARG A 79 19.87 -11.09 8.76
N MET A 80 19.90 -11.18 7.43
CA MET A 80 21.02 -11.77 6.68
C MET A 80 22.29 -10.91 6.76
N ARG A 81 22.18 -9.59 6.99
CA ARG A 81 23.35 -8.73 7.29
C ARG A 81 23.94 -8.97 8.69
N GLY A 82 23.27 -9.77 9.51
CA GLY A 82 23.70 -10.14 10.86
C GLY A 82 23.26 -9.16 11.94
N GLU A 83 22.34 -8.25 11.62
CA GLU A 83 21.85 -7.25 12.57
C GLU A 83 20.77 -7.85 13.49
N PRO A 84 20.67 -7.41 14.76
CA PRO A 84 19.59 -7.86 15.65
C PRO A 84 18.25 -7.38 15.09
N THR A 85 17.49 -8.30 14.49
CA THR A 85 16.32 -7.95 13.68
C THR A 85 15.04 -8.47 14.30
N LEU A 86 14.08 -7.58 14.55
CA LEU A 86 12.77 -7.92 15.10
C LEU A 86 11.66 -7.43 14.16
N TRP A 87 10.84 -8.36 13.68
CA TRP A 87 9.55 -8.03 13.11
C TRP A 87 8.48 -8.47 14.09
N LEU A 88 7.79 -7.52 14.72
CA LEU A 88 6.80 -7.80 15.76
C LEU A 88 5.41 -7.90 15.12
N PRO A 89 4.80 -9.09 15.07
CA PRO A 89 3.44 -9.26 14.55
C PRO A 89 2.40 -8.88 15.60
N GLY A 90 1.21 -8.51 15.14
CA GLY A 90 0.07 -8.43 16.03
C GLY A 90 -1.18 -7.97 15.32
N ILE A 91 -2.27 -7.81 16.07
CA ILE A 91 -3.63 -7.73 15.54
C ILE A 91 -4.43 -6.66 16.28
N ASP A 92 -5.28 -5.95 15.54
CA ASP A 92 -6.13 -4.89 16.08
C ASP A 92 -7.57 -5.40 16.29
N HIS A 93 -8.11 -5.15 17.47
CA HIS A 93 -9.50 -5.39 17.82
C HIS A 93 -10.51 -4.64 16.95
N ALA A 94 -10.11 -3.54 16.30
CA ALA A 94 -10.90 -2.82 15.29
C ALA A 94 -12.36 -2.59 15.71
N ALA A 95 -12.56 -2.01 16.90
CA ALA A 95 -13.79 -2.04 17.68
C ALA A 95 -15.07 -1.91 16.85
N ILE A 96 -15.17 -0.81 16.12
CA ILE A 96 -16.35 -0.44 15.33
C ILE A 96 -16.56 -1.28 14.06
N ALA A 97 -15.48 -1.75 13.43
CA ALA A 97 -15.55 -2.59 12.24
C ALA A 97 -16.04 -3.99 12.62
N VAL A 98 -15.45 -4.59 13.65
CA VAL A 98 -15.87 -5.88 14.20
C VAL A 98 -17.31 -5.80 14.71
N HIS A 99 -17.65 -4.74 15.46
CA HIS A 99 -18.99 -4.52 15.96
C HIS A 99 -20.03 -4.50 14.82
N THR A 100 -19.74 -3.75 13.74
CA THR A 100 -20.62 -3.68 12.56
C THR A 100 -20.78 -5.03 11.87
N MET A 101 -19.72 -5.84 11.80
CA MET A 101 -19.77 -7.17 11.17
C MET A 101 -20.66 -8.13 11.97
N VAL A 102 -20.48 -8.18 13.29
CA VAL A 102 -21.31 -9.02 14.15
C VAL A 102 -22.77 -8.56 14.15
N GLU A 103 -23.05 -7.25 14.08
CA GLU A 103 -24.42 -6.76 13.89
C GLU A 103 -25.03 -7.18 12.55
N ARG A 104 -24.24 -7.24 11.47
CA ARG A 104 -24.71 -7.75 10.18
C ARG A 104 -25.02 -9.24 10.24
N GLU A 105 -24.22 -10.03 10.96
CA GLU A 105 -24.49 -11.46 11.19
C GLU A 105 -25.79 -11.64 11.99
N LEU A 106 -26.00 -10.87 13.06
CA LEU A 106 -27.25 -10.87 13.83
C LEU A 106 -28.46 -10.45 12.99
N ALA A 107 -28.31 -9.44 12.14
CA ALA A 107 -29.39 -9.00 11.25
C ALA A 107 -29.81 -10.09 10.25
N GLN A 108 -28.88 -10.95 9.80
CA GLN A 108 -29.20 -12.13 8.98
C GLN A 108 -29.99 -13.20 9.76
N GLU A 109 -29.80 -13.26 11.08
CA GLU A 109 -30.61 -14.07 12.01
C GLU A 109 -31.96 -13.40 12.38
N GLY A 110 -32.21 -12.18 11.91
CA GLY A 110 -33.39 -11.38 12.27
C GLY A 110 -33.34 -10.79 13.68
N LEU A 111 -32.15 -10.70 14.28
CA LEU A 111 -31.89 -10.19 15.62
C LEU A 111 -31.12 -8.86 15.58
N THR A 112 -31.26 -8.07 16.63
CA THR A 112 -30.42 -6.91 16.92
C THR A 112 -29.52 -7.17 18.13
N ARG A 113 -28.47 -6.37 18.32
CA ARG A 113 -27.64 -6.45 19.53
C ARG A 113 -28.46 -6.25 20.82
N HIS A 114 -29.52 -5.45 20.74
CA HIS A 114 -30.38 -5.14 21.89
C HIS A 114 -31.25 -6.33 22.28
N ASP A 115 -31.63 -7.20 21.33
CA ASP A 115 -32.43 -8.40 21.61
C ASP A 115 -31.64 -9.45 22.43
N ILE A 116 -30.32 -9.51 22.25
CA ILE A 116 -29.45 -10.48 22.93
C ILE A 116 -28.74 -9.91 24.16
N GLY A 117 -28.67 -8.59 24.29
CA GLY A 117 -27.96 -7.90 25.37
C GLY A 117 -26.43 -7.89 25.23
N ARG A 118 -25.78 -7.04 26.04
CA ARG A 118 -24.33 -6.76 25.92
C ARG A 118 -23.45 -7.99 26.13
N GLU A 119 -23.73 -8.80 27.14
CA GLU A 119 -22.90 -9.97 27.48
C GLU A 119 -22.87 -10.99 26.33
N ARG A 120 -24.04 -11.38 25.82
CA ARG A 120 -24.15 -12.31 24.69
C ARG A 120 -23.59 -11.73 23.40
N PHE A 121 -23.75 -10.43 23.18
CA PHE A 121 -23.12 -9.75 22.05
C PHE A 121 -21.59 -9.86 22.13
N LEU A 122 -20.98 -9.62 23.29
CA LEU A 122 -19.54 -9.74 23.48
C LEU A 122 -19.04 -11.19 23.32
N GLU A 123 -19.81 -12.19 23.75
CA GLU A 123 -19.50 -13.60 23.47
C GLU A 123 -19.43 -13.88 21.96
N ARG A 124 -20.40 -13.37 21.18
CA ARG A 124 -20.41 -13.49 19.71
C ARG A 124 -19.21 -12.77 19.08
N VAL A 125 -18.89 -11.57 19.57
CA VAL A 125 -17.72 -10.80 19.09
C VAL A 125 -16.42 -11.55 19.33
N TRP A 126 -16.19 -12.11 20.53
CA TRP A 126 -14.99 -12.89 20.81
C TRP A 126 -14.87 -14.15 19.95
N ALA A 127 -15.98 -14.84 19.69
CA ALA A 127 -15.99 -16.00 18.80
C ALA A 127 -15.56 -15.61 17.37
N PHE A 128 -16.08 -14.49 16.86
CA PHE A 128 -15.72 -13.94 15.56
C PHE A 128 -14.25 -13.50 15.49
N VAL A 129 -13.76 -12.82 16.53
CA VAL A 129 -12.36 -12.38 16.67
C VAL A 129 -11.40 -13.56 16.63
N ASN A 130 -11.67 -14.63 17.40
CA ASN A 130 -10.80 -15.80 17.46
C ASN A 130 -10.74 -16.53 16.11
N ALA A 131 -11.87 -16.66 15.42
CA ALA A 131 -11.92 -17.27 14.09
C ALA A 131 -11.16 -16.44 13.03
N SER A 132 -11.31 -15.11 13.07
CA SER A 132 -10.63 -14.19 12.17
C SER A 132 -9.10 -14.18 12.41
N ARG A 133 -8.67 -14.17 13.67
CA ARG A 133 -7.24 -14.21 14.07
C ARG A 133 -6.53 -15.44 13.52
N ALA A 134 -7.16 -16.62 13.66
CA ALA A 134 -6.59 -17.87 13.15
C ALA A 134 -6.42 -17.87 11.62
N ARG A 135 -7.39 -17.31 10.89
CA ARG A 135 -7.34 -17.23 9.43
C ARG A 135 -6.29 -16.23 8.95
N ILE A 136 -6.27 -15.03 9.54
CA ILE A 136 -5.27 -14.01 9.22
C ILE A 136 -3.86 -14.54 9.46
N PHE A 137 -3.64 -15.24 10.56
CA PHE A 137 -2.35 -15.88 10.85
C PHE A 137 -1.95 -16.88 9.75
N ASP A 138 -2.85 -17.78 9.36
CA ASP A 138 -2.60 -18.72 8.25
C ASP A 138 -2.25 -18.00 6.94
N GLN A 139 -2.96 -16.91 6.61
CA GLN A 139 -2.70 -16.14 5.40
C GLN A 139 -1.29 -15.53 5.40
N HIS A 140 -0.83 -14.94 6.51
CA HIS A 140 0.56 -14.42 6.61
C HIS A 140 1.59 -15.54 6.45
N LYS A 141 1.34 -16.73 7.02
CA LYS A 141 2.24 -17.89 6.86
C LYS A 141 2.37 -18.31 5.40
N ARG A 142 1.23 -18.39 4.70
CA ARG A 142 1.18 -18.75 3.28
C ARG A 142 1.81 -17.68 2.38
N LEU A 143 1.86 -16.42 2.83
CA LEU A 143 2.62 -15.33 2.20
C LEU A 143 4.12 -15.37 2.52
N GLY A 144 4.57 -16.23 3.43
CA GLY A 144 5.97 -16.38 3.80
C GLY A 144 6.50 -15.30 4.75
N ALA A 145 5.63 -14.64 5.52
CA ALA A 145 6.02 -13.64 6.49
C ALA A 145 6.95 -14.22 7.58
N SER A 146 8.19 -13.71 7.68
CA SER A 146 9.17 -14.15 8.70
C SER A 146 9.09 -13.37 10.02
N ALA A 147 7.87 -13.07 10.47
CA ALA A 147 7.60 -12.35 11.71
C ALA A 147 7.85 -13.23 12.95
N ASP A 148 8.25 -12.60 14.07
CA ASP A 148 8.45 -13.33 15.32
C ASP A 148 7.10 -13.62 16.00
N TRP A 149 6.45 -14.71 15.57
CA TRP A 149 5.14 -15.14 16.07
C TRP A 149 5.14 -15.45 17.57
N SER A 150 6.30 -15.70 18.20
CA SER A 150 6.38 -15.88 19.66
C SER A 150 6.08 -14.59 20.43
N ARG A 151 6.21 -13.44 19.76
CA ARG A 151 5.97 -12.10 20.29
C ARG A 151 4.66 -11.49 19.80
N GLU A 152 3.78 -12.28 19.20
CA GLU A 152 2.51 -11.78 18.70
C GLU A 152 1.69 -11.11 19.82
N ARG A 153 1.04 -10.00 19.47
CA ARG A 153 0.25 -9.18 20.39
C ARG A 153 -1.12 -8.88 19.82
N PHE A 154 -2.11 -8.81 20.69
CA PHE A 154 -3.43 -8.29 20.41
C PHE A 154 -3.67 -7.01 21.21
N THR A 155 -4.31 -5.99 20.61
CA THR A 155 -4.51 -4.69 21.27
C THR A 155 -5.25 -4.77 22.61
N MET A 156 -6.06 -5.80 22.85
CA MET A 156 -6.76 -6.03 24.12
C MET A 156 -6.11 -7.09 25.02
N ASP A 157 -4.89 -7.54 24.72
CA ASP A 157 -4.12 -8.38 25.64
C ASP A 157 -3.81 -7.62 26.95
N PRO A 158 -3.57 -8.32 28.08
CA PRO A 158 -3.37 -7.68 29.38
C PRO A 158 -2.28 -6.57 29.40
N GLY A 159 -1.17 -6.78 28.70
CA GLY A 159 -0.09 -5.79 28.58
C GLY A 159 -0.53 -4.52 27.85
N PRO A 160 -0.91 -4.60 26.56
CA PRO A 160 -1.48 -3.48 25.81
C PRO A 160 -2.69 -2.81 26.48
N ALA A 161 -3.60 -3.56 27.11
CA ALA A 161 -4.74 -2.98 27.83
C ALA A 161 -4.30 -2.14 29.05
N ARG A 162 -3.27 -2.58 29.79
CA ARG A 162 -2.66 -1.79 30.86
C ARG A 162 -1.98 -0.53 30.33
N ALA A 163 -1.32 -0.61 29.17
CA ALA A 163 -0.76 0.56 28.49
C ALA A 163 -1.85 1.60 28.19
N VAL A 164 -2.98 1.18 27.63
CA VAL A 164 -4.12 2.06 27.35
C VAL A 164 -4.63 2.76 28.61
N ARG A 165 -4.84 2.02 29.70
CA ARG A 165 -5.27 2.59 30.99
C ARG A 165 -4.25 3.57 31.55
N THR A 166 -2.96 3.26 31.44
CA THR A 166 -1.88 4.12 31.91
C THR A 166 -1.80 5.42 31.10
N ALA A 167 -1.87 5.34 29.78
CA ALA A 167 -1.89 6.51 28.91
C ALA A 167 -3.10 7.42 29.21
N PHE A 168 -4.29 6.82 29.40
CA PHE A 168 -5.49 7.57 29.79
C PHE A 168 -5.30 8.28 31.13
N TYR A 169 -4.84 7.57 32.15
CA TYR A 169 -4.60 8.13 33.49
C TYR A 169 -3.60 9.29 33.45
N GLU A 170 -2.46 9.11 32.76
CA GLU A 170 -1.43 10.14 32.68
C GLU A 170 -1.91 11.39 31.93
N LEU A 171 -2.56 11.21 30.78
CA LEU A 171 -3.16 12.34 30.04
C LEU A 171 -4.20 13.07 30.89
N TYR A 172 -5.04 12.34 31.63
CA TYR A 172 -6.04 12.93 32.52
C TYR A 172 -5.37 13.72 33.66
N ARG A 173 -4.33 13.17 34.29
CA ARG A 173 -3.56 13.82 35.36
C ARG A 173 -2.90 15.11 34.89
N HIS A 174 -2.43 15.16 33.65
CA HIS A 174 -1.90 16.37 33.01
C HIS A 174 -2.98 17.35 32.54
N GLY A 175 -4.28 17.04 32.77
CA GLY A 175 -5.41 17.85 32.32
C GLY A 175 -5.54 17.91 30.80
N LEU A 176 -4.97 16.94 30.09
CA LEU A 176 -5.04 16.82 28.63
C LEU A 176 -6.26 16.02 28.19
N ILE A 177 -6.80 15.14 29.04
CA ILE A 177 -8.12 14.55 28.82
C ILE A 177 -9.18 15.38 29.54
N TYR A 178 -10.27 15.68 28.84
CA TYR A 178 -11.43 16.34 29.42
C TYR A 178 -12.72 15.82 28.78
N ARG A 179 -13.84 16.05 29.47
CA ARG A 179 -15.19 15.77 28.98
C ARG A 179 -15.89 17.09 28.65
N GLY A 180 -16.55 17.16 27.51
CA GLY A 180 -17.25 18.38 27.11
C GLY A 180 -18.30 18.15 26.02
N GLU A 181 -19.26 19.06 25.94
CA GLU A 181 -20.25 19.09 24.86
C GLU A 181 -19.62 19.72 23.62
N ARG A 182 -19.62 18.97 22.52
CA ARG A 182 -19.23 19.46 21.20
C ARG A 182 -20.21 18.98 20.15
N LEU A 183 -20.26 19.70 19.04
CA LEU A 183 -20.86 19.17 17.85
C LEU A 183 -19.96 18.04 17.32
N ILE A 184 -20.56 16.88 17.13
CA ILE A 184 -19.89 15.68 16.62
C ILE A 184 -20.61 15.16 15.40
N ASN A 185 -19.85 14.47 14.54
CA ASN A 185 -20.44 13.64 13.50
C ASN A 185 -21.08 12.42 14.17
N TRP A 186 -22.40 12.27 14.09
CA TRP A 186 -23.13 11.13 14.64
C TRP A 186 -23.71 10.28 13.52
N CYS A 187 -23.59 8.96 13.63
CA CYS A 187 -24.26 8.03 12.72
C CYS A 187 -25.56 7.52 13.35
N PRO A 188 -26.76 7.92 12.89
CA PRO A 188 -28.01 7.47 13.50
C PRO A 188 -28.21 5.96 13.43
N ARG A 189 -27.65 5.31 12.41
CA ARG A 189 -27.72 3.86 12.22
C ARG A 189 -26.77 3.09 13.15
N CYS A 190 -25.53 3.54 13.28
CA CYS A 190 -24.54 2.88 14.15
C CYS A 190 -24.69 3.31 15.62
N SER A 191 -25.44 4.38 15.88
CA SER A 191 -25.64 5.01 17.19
C SER A 191 -24.31 5.30 17.89
N THR A 192 -23.40 5.97 17.18
CA THR A 192 -22.08 6.30 17.71
C THR A 192 -21.50 7.54 17.04
N ALA A 193 -20.64 8.24 17.78
CA ALA A 193 -19.81 9.32 17.27
C ALA A 193 -18.79 8.82 16.23
N LEU A 194 -18.51 9.68 15.25
CA LEU A 194 -17.52 9.51 14.19
C LEU A 194 -16.50 10.64 14.27
N SER A 195 -15.24 10.33 13.99
CA SER A 195 -14.22 11.33 13.66
C SER A 195 -14.54 11.98 12.30
N ASP A 196 -14.07 13.21 12.07
CA ASP A 196 -14.15 13.87 10.75
C ASP A 196 -13.57 13.00 9.62
N LEU A 197 -12.53 12.22 9.95
CA LEU A 197 -11.88 11.33 9.00
C LEU A 197 -12.74 10.09 8.65
N GLU A 198 -13.76 9.76 9.44
CA GLU A 198 -14.67 8.61 9.22
C GLU A 198 -15.94 8.99 8.42
N VAL A 199 -15.97 10.21 7.85
CA VAL A 199 -17.09 10.77 7.08
C VAL A 199 -16.70 10.97 5.61
N ASN A 200 -17.30 10.18 4.72
CA ASN A 200 -17.13 10.30 3.28
C ASN A 200 -18.11 11.32 2.70
N HIS A 201 -17.61 12.28 1.93
CA HIS A 201 -18.44 13.31 1.31
C HIS A 201 -18.80 12.91 -0.12
N GLU A 202 -20.09 12.94 -0.43
CA GLU A 202 -20.63 12.63 -1.76
C GLU A 202 -21.47 13.79 -2.27
N GLU A 203 -21.26 14.17 -3.53
CA GLU A 203 -22.07 15.18 -4.21
C GLU A 203 -23.47 14.64 -4.50
N GLN A 204 -24.49 15.30 -3.96
CA GLN A 204 -25.89 14.93 -4.18
C GLN A 204 -26.72 16.10 -4.68
N GLN A 205 -27.70 15.78 -5.51
CA GLN A 205 -28.68 16.74 -5.99
C GLN A 205 -29.77 16.91 -4.93
N GLY A 206 -29.85 18.11 -4.37
CA GLY A 206 -30.85 18.52 -3.39
C GLY A 206 -31.52 19.82 -3.80
N HIS A 207 -32.00 20.56 -2.80
CA HIS A 207 -32.61 21.87 -2.99
C HIS A 207 -32.05 22.88 -1.99
N LEU A 208 -32.08 24.15 -2.38
CA LEU A 208 -31.86 25.30 -1.52
C LEU A 208 -33.21 26.02 -1.35
N TRP A 209 -33.68 26.09 -0.11
CA TRP A 209 -34.95 26.72 0.25
C TRP A 209 -34.71 28.12 0.79
N HIS A 210 -35.41 29.09 0.24
CA HIS A 210 -35.39 30.48 0.69
C HIS A 210 -36.59 30.74 1.59
N VAL A 211 -36.36 31.05 2.86
CA VAL A 211 -37.41 31.14 3.89
C VAL A 211 -37.43 32.53 4.51
N ARG A 212 -38.62 33.14 4.60
CA ARG A 212 -38.84 34.46 5.18
C ARG A 212 -39.06 34.36 6.68
N TYR A 213 -38.27 35.13 7.43
CA TYR A 213 -38.35 35.26 8.88
C TYR A 213 -38.91 36.66 9.19
N PRO A 214 -40.15 36.78 9.70
CA PRO A 214 -40.76 38.06 10.02
C PRO A 214 -39.91 38.87 11.02
N LEU A 215 -39.70 40.16 10.76
CA LEU A 215 -39.00 41.03 11.68
C LEU A 215 -39.92 41.48 12.82
N LEU A 216 -39.35 41.65 14.00
CA LEU A 216 -40.07 42.12 15.19
C LEU A 216 -39.85 43.62 15.41
N ASP A 217 -40.89 44.30 15.89
CA ASP A 217 -40.82 45.66 16.42
C ASP A 217 -40.28 45.67 17.87
N HIS A 218 -40.06 46.86 18.44
CA HIS A 218 -39.58 47.00 19.83
C HIS A 218 -40.58 46.48 20.89
N GLN A 219 -41.82 46.16 20.49
CA GLN A 219 -42.87 45.60 21.34
C GLN A 219 -43.07 44.09 21.10
N GLY A 220 -42.20 43.44 20.32
CA GLY A 220 -42.25 42.00 20.02
C GLY A 220 -43.33 41.58 19.02
N ARG A 221 -43.92 42.53 18.27
CA ARG A 221 -44.92 42.24 17.25
C ARG A 221 -44.29 42.14 15.87
N THR A 222 -44.82 41.27 15.02
CA THR A 222 -44.39 41.18 13.62
C THR A 222 -44.69 42.49 12.90
N THR A 223 -43.73 43.01 12.15
CA THR A 223 -43.87 44.23 11.36
C THR A 223 -44.66 43.94 10.07
N ASP A 224 -45.91 43.49 10.20
CA ASP A 224 -46.80 43.19 9.08
C ASP A 224 -47.49 44.47 8.58
N ASP A 225 -46.73 45.33 7.90
CA ASP A 225 -47.31 46.35 7.01
C ASP A 225 -46.68 46.21 5.62
N PRO A 226 -47.38 45.60 4.63
CA PRO A 226 -46.96 45.55 3.23
C PRO A 226 -46.91 46.93 2.54
N SER A 227 -47.29 48.02 3.23
CA SER A 227 -47.48 49.35 2.66
C SER A 227 -46.84 50.52 3.43
N GLY A 228 -46.00 50.29 4.45
CA GLY A 228 -45.52 51.34 5.36
C GLY A 228 -44.02 51.59 5.45
N ALA A 229 -43.54 52.63 4.75
CA ALA A 229 -42.40 53.54 5.03
C ALA A 229 -40.99 53.06 5.45
N SER A 230 -40.69 51.76 5.68
CA SER A 230 -39.30 51.27 5.92
C SER A 230 -38.87 50.01 5.14
N GLY A 231 -39.73 49.47 4.28
CA GLY A 231 -39.31 48.71 3.09
C GLY A 231 -39.06 47.19 3.21
N GLN A 232 -38.90 46.58 4.37
CA GLN A 232 -38.83 45.10 4.47
C GLN A 232 -39.34 44.59 5.83
N GLY A 233 -40.43 43.82 5.83
CA GLY A 233 -41.05 43.24 7.04
C GLY A 233 -40.48 41.89 7.45
N PHE A 234 -39.50 41.36 6.72
CA PHE A 234 -38.89 40.05 6.93
C PHE A 234 -37.42 40.06 6.49
N ILE A 235 -36.64 39.13 7.01
CA ILE A 235 -35.32 38.75 6.49
C ILE A 235 -35.44 37.37 5.81
N THR A 236 -34.85 37.19 4.63
CA THR A 236 -34.89 35.89 3.92
C THR A 236 -33.58 35.16 4.13
N ILE A 237 -33.64 33.93 4.63
CA ILE A 237 -32.48 33.03 4.75
C ILE A 237 -32.49 32.00 3.63
N ALA A 238 -31.33 31.41 3.32
CA ALA A 238 -31.20 30.24 2.46
C ALA A 238 -30.71 29.04 3.28
N THR A 239 -31.33 27.86 3.09
CA THR A 239 -30.94 26.63 3.79
C THR A 239 -31.16 25.39 2.94
N THR A 240 -30.31 24.39 3.09
CA THR A 240 -30.46 23.04 2.52
C THR A 240 -31.09 22.05 3.49
N ARG A 241 -31.34 22.48 4.74
CA ARG A 241 -31.89 21.64 5.83
C ARG A 241 -33.10 22.28 6.51
N PRO A 242 -34.28 22.37 5.85
CA PRO A 242 -35.49 22.90 6.46
C PRO A 242 -35.86 22.25 7.80
N GLU A 243 -35.57 20.96 7.99
CA GLU A 243 -35.83 20.23 9.23
C GLU A 243 -35.08 20.78 10.46
N THR A 244 -34.01 21.54 10.25
CA THR A 244 -33.22 22.15 11.33
C THR A 244 -33.72 23.53 11.75
N ILE A 245 -34.63 24.16 10.96
CA ILE A 245 -35.22 25.48 11.25
C ILE A 245 -35.80 25.55 12.66
N VAL A 246 -36.46 24.47 13.11
CA VAL A 246 -37.08 24.40 14.44
C VAL A 246 -36.09 24.61 15.59
N ALA A 247 -34.79 24.39 15.34
CA ALA A 247 -33.71 24.56 16.30
C ALA A 247 -32.95 25.89 16.15
N ASP A 248 -33.39 26.80 15.28
CA ASP A 248 -32.67 28.06 15.05
C ASP A 248 -32.67 28.92 16.32
N THR A 249 -31.51 29.53 16.59
CA THR A 249 -31.31 30.42 17.73
C THR A 249 -30.76 31.78 17.35
N GLY A 250 -30.50 32.03 16.07
CA GLY A 250 -30.13 33.33 15.52
C GLY A 250 -30.24 33.39 14.00
N VAL A 251 -30.03 34.58 13.44
CA VAL A 251 -29.78 34.80 12.01
C VAL A 251 -28.48 35.59 11.87
N ALA A 252 -27.54 35.11 11.06
CA ALA A 252 -26.25 35.74 10.85
C ALA A 252 -26.16 36.39 9.48
N VAL A 253 -25.55 37.57 9.41
CA VAL A 253 -25.26 38.30 8.18
C VAL A 253 -23.81 38.78 8.19
N HIS A 254 -23.23 39.02 7.02
CA HIS A 254 -21.86 39.56 6.98
C HIS A 254 -21.83 41.02 7.50
N PRO A 255 -20.83 41.43 8.30
CA PRO A 255 -20.77 42.79 8.88
C PRO A 255 -20.75 43.91 7.82
N GLU A 256 -20.18 43.62 6.66
CA GLU A 256 -20.05 44.57 5.54
C GLU A 256 -21.20 44.50 4.53
N ASP A 257 -22.19 43.63 4.73
CA ASP A 257 -23.35 43.53 3.83
C ASP A 257 -24.32 44.70 4.06
N GLU A 258 -24.27 45.69 3.16
CA GLU A 258 -25.12 46.89 3.22
C GLU A 258 -26.62 46.57 3.21
N ARG A 259 -27.03 45.41 2.66
CA ARG A 259 -28.44 44.99 2.61
C ARG A 259 -29.03 44.73 4.00
N TYR A 260 -28.21 44.23 4.92
CA TYR A 260 -28.66 43.76 6.24
C TYR A 260 -28.04 44.51 7.41
N ARG A 261 -27.08 45.42 7.17
CA ARG A 261 -26.40 46.20 8.22
C ARG A 261 -27.36 46.91 9.19
N SER A 262 -28.50 47.41 8.71
CA SER A 262 -29.52 48.05 9.55
C SER A 262 -30.39 47.07 10.34
N LEU A 263 -30.28 45.77 10.06
CA LEU A 263 -31.02 44.71 10.76
C LEU A 263 -30.22 44.09 11.91
N VAL A 264 -28.90 44.26 11.94
CA VAL A 264 -28.05 43.76 13.03
C VAL A 264 -28.51 44.35 14.38
N GLY A 265 -28.68 43.47 15.37
CA GLY A 265 -29.22 43.82 16.69
C GLY A 265 -30.76 43.87 16.78
N ARG A 266 -31.48 43.77 15.65
CA ARG A 266 -32.93 43.53 15.64
C ARG A 266 -33.22 42.05 15.91
N ARG A 267 -34.51 41.74 16.04
CA ARG A 267 -35.00 40.38 16.24
C ARG A 267 -35.91 39.95 15.10
N ALA A 268 -35.88 38.66 14.78
CA ALA A 268 -36.79 38.02 13.85
C ALA A 268 -37.59 36.93 14.57
N ARG A 269 -38.77 36.60 14.07
CA ARG A 269 -39.59 35.50 14.56
C ARG A 269 -39.31 34.26 13.72
N LEU A 270 -38.96 33.16 14.38
CA LEU A 270 -38.83 31.86 13.77
C LEU A 270 -40.20 31.39 13.24
N PRO A 271 -40.37 31.12 11.94
CA PRO A 271 -41.61 30.56 11.41
C PRO A 271 -42.00 29.25 12.09
N ILE A 272 -43.30 28.97 12.17
CA ILE A 272 -43.91 27.79 12.81
C ILE A 272 -43.73 27.74 14.34
N ILE A 273 -42.50 27.74 14.85
CA ILE A 273 -42.18 27.61 16.28
C ILE A 273 -42.44 28.92 17.05
N GLY A 274 -42.23 30.07 16.40
CA GLY A 274 -42.48 31.39 16.98
C GLY A 274 -41.41 31.91 17.94
N ARG A 275 -40.25 31.25 18.05
CA ARG A 275 -39.10 31.70 18.85
C ARG A 275 -38.56 33.05 18.35
N GLU A 276 -38.14 33.93 19.26
CA GLU A 276 -37.54 35.22 18.90
C GLU A 276 -36.01 35.10 18.75
N LEU A 277 -35.51 35.32 17.54
CA LEU A 277 -34.11 35.16 17.16
C LEU A 277 -33.40 36.51 17.05
N PRO A 278 -32.22 36.72 17.67
CA PRO A 278 -31.37 37.87 17.38
C PRO A 278 -30.77 37.80 15.98
N ILE A 279 -30.56 38.96 15.36
CA ILE A 279 -29.80 39.10 14.11
C ILE A 279 -28.39 39.58 14.46
N VAL A 280 -27.37 38.77 14.14
CA VAL A 280 -25.96 39.01 14.48
C VAL A 280 -25.12 39.23 13.23
N ALA A 281 -23.98 39.91 13.39
CA ALA A 281 -23.01 40.13 12.31
C ALA A 281 -21.80 39.22 12.51
N ASP A 282 -21.46 38.38 11.53
CA ASP A 282 -20.34 37.42 11.61
C ASP A 282 -19.58 37.30 10.29
N GLU A 283 -18.25 37.35 10.34
CA GLU A 283 -17.36 37.31 9.16
C GLU A 283 -17.36 35.94 8.46
N ALA A 284 -17.85 34.88 9.11
CA ALA A 284 -17.98 33.56 8.48
C ALA A 284 -19.07 33.50 7.39
N ILE A 285 -19.90 34.54 7.28
CA ILE A 285 -21.00 34.58 6.31
C ILE A 285 -20.51 35.07 4.95
N ASP A 286 -20.71 34.25 3.92
CA ASP A 286 -20.50 34.68 2.53
C ASP A 286 -21.70 35.55 2.05
N PRO A 287 -21.49 36.85 1.75
CA PRO A 287 -22.57 37.71 1.27
C PRO A 287 -23.07 37.32 -0.14
N GLU A 288 -22.29 36.59 -0.95
CA GLU A 288 -22.68 36.17 -2.29
C GLU A 288 -23.50 34.87 -2.30
N PHE A 289 -23.39 34.06 -1.24
CA PHE A 289 -24.12 32.79 -1.15
C PHE A 289 -25.60 32.96 -0.77
N GLY A 290 -26.50 32.39 -1.57
CA GLY A 290 -27.93 32.38 -1.31
C GLY A 290 -28.52 33.78 -1.21
N THR A 291 -28.87 34.21 0.01
CA THR A 291 -29.40 35.56 0.28
C THR A 291 -28.39 36.50 0.94
N GLY A 292 -27.21 36.02 1.35
CA GLY A 292 -26.29 36.73 2.25
C GLY A 292 -26.72 36.74 3.73
N ALA A 293 -27.81 36.02 4.07
CA ALA A 293 -28.26 35.81 5.44
C ALA A 293 -28.44 34.31 5.71
N LEU A 294 -27.83 33.82 6.79
CA LEU A 294 -27.80 32.40 7.17
C LEU A 294 -28.62 32.19 8.45
N LYS A 295 -29.41 31.11 8.49
CA LYS A 295 -30.00 30.64 9.74
C LYS A 295 -28.88 30.12 10.66
N VAL A 296 -28.90 30.44 11.94
CA VAL A 296 -27.89 29.93 12.89
C VAL A 296 -28.53 28.85 13.74
N THR A 297 -28.12 27.61 13.53
CA THR A 297 -28.60 26.42 14.24
C THR A 297 -27.45 25.68 14.95
N PRO A 298 -26.94 26.20 16.09
CA PRO A 298 -25.72 25.68 16.72
C PRO A 298 -25.76 24.19 17.09
N GLY A 299 -26.94 23.61 17.25
CA GLY A 299 -27.10 22.20 17.59
C GLY A 299 -26.86 21.21 16.44
N HIS A 300 -26.76 21.67 15.18
CA HIS A 300 -26.86 20.81 13.98
C HIS A 300 -25.91 21.15 12.83
N ASP A 301 -25.06 22.16 12.98
CA ASP A 301 -24.08 22.55 11.95
C ASP A 301 -22.83 23.16 12.61
N GLN A 302 -21.64 22.83 12.09
CA GLN A 302 -20.36 23.20 12.70
C GLN A 302 -20.08 24.69 12.59
N VAL A 303 -20.39 25.31 11.45
CA VAL A 303 -20.22 26.76 11.26
C VAL A 303 -21.19 27.49 12.16
N ASP A 304 -22.44 27.04 12.22
CA ASP A 304 -23.47 27.60 13.10
C ASP A 304 -23.09 27.44 14.58
N PHE A 305 -22.47 26.33 14.97
CA PHE A 305 -21.99 26.10 16.34
C PHE A 305 -20.92 27.12 16.72
N GLU A 306 -19.94 27.36 15.84
CA GLU A 306 -18.87 28.34 16.07
C GLU A 306 -19.40 29.78 16.10
N ILE A 307 -20.34 30.14 15.21
CA ILE A 307 -21.06 31.43 15.27
C ILE A 307 -21.82 31.55 16.59
N GLY A 308 -22.54 30.50 16.99
CA GLY A 308 -23.28 30.46 18.24
C GLY A 308 -22.39 30.70 19.46
N GLN A 309 -21.19 30.11 19.49
CA GLN A 309 -20.21 30.35 20.54
C GLN A 309 -19.68 31.79 20.54
N ARG A 310 -19.35 32.36 19.38
CA ARG A 310 -18.84 33.75 19.26
C ARG A 310 -19.85 34.78 19.74
N HIS A 311 -21.14 34.56 19.49
CA HIS A 311 -22.22 35.51 19.78
C HIS A 311 -23.08 35.16 20.99
N GLY A 312 -22.76 34.06 21.71
CA GLY A 312 -23.51 33.62 22.89
C GLY A 312 -24.94 33.18 22.58
N LEU A 313 -25.18 32.56 21.43
CA LEU A 313 -26.49 32.04 21.06
C LEU A 313 -26.75 30.70 21.77
N PRO A 314 -27.98 30.44 22.24
CA PRO A 314 -28.34 29.15 22.83
C PRO A 314 -28.13 27.99 21.85
N ILE A 315 -27.80 26.82 22.39
CA ILE A 315 -27.70 25.59 21.62
C ILE A 315 -29.00 24.81 21.81
N VAL A 316 -29.74 24.58 20.73
CA VAL A 316 -30.97 23.78 20.73
C VAL A 316 -30.74 22.55 19.86
N ASN A 317 -30.87 21.36 20.44
CA ASN A 317 -30.85 20.10 19.70
C ASN A 317 -32.30 19.62 19.51
N ALA A 318 -32.71 19.42 18.25
CA ALA A 318 -34.06 19.01 17.86
C ALA A 318 -34.12 17.61 17.24
N ILE A 319 -32.97 16.97 17.03
CA ILE A 319 -32.86 15.65 16.40
C ILE A 319 -32.29 14.69 17.46
N ALA A 320 -33.00 13.60 17.71
CA ALA A 320 -32.58 12.54 18.60
C ALA A 320 -31.47 11.68 17.96
N PRO A 321 -30.71 10.91 18.76
CA PRO A 321 -29.63 10.07 18.25
C PRO A 321 -30.05 9.01 17.20
N ASP A 322 -31.33 8.63 17.13
CA ASP A 322 -31.85 7.71 16.11
C ASP A 322 -32.27 8.43 14.81
N GLY A 323 -32.13 9.75 14.75
CA GLY A 323 -32.52 10.59 13.61
C GLY A 323 -33.98 11.04 13.63
N THR A 324 -34.75 10.72 14.68
CA THR A 324 -36.12 11.22 14.86
C THR A 324 -36.15 12.60 15.51
N MET A 325 -37.20 13.37 15.26
CA MET A 325 -37.36 14.70 15.85
C MET A 325 -37.80 14.62 17.32
N ASN A 326 -37.15 15.37 18.21
CA ASN A 326 -37.46 15.38 19.65
C ASN A 326 -38.50 16.47 20.02
N ALA A 327 -38.69 16.74 21.32
CA ALA A 327 -39.68 17.70 21.80
C ALA A 327 -39.43 19.16 21.35
N GLU A 328 -38.18 19.55 21.07
CA GLU A 328 -37.84 20.89 20.56
C GLU A 328 -38.37 21.14 19.14
N ALA A 329 -38.71 20.08 18.40
CA ALA A 329 -39.32 20.17 17.08
C ALA A 329 -40.83 20.52 17.12
N GLY A 330 -41.42 20.65 18.30
CA GLY A 330 -42.81 21.04 18.49
C GLY A 330 -43.79 20.10 17.76
N PRO A 331 -44.57 20.59 16.77
CA PRO A 331 -45.59 19.78 16.09
C PRO A 331 -45.00 18.60 15.27
N TYR A 332 -43.69 18.59 15.02
CA TYR A 332 -43.02 17.54 14.25
C TYR A 332 -42.38 16.45 15.12
N GLN A 333 -42.57 16.49 16.45
CA GLN A 333 -42.02 15.49 17.36
C GLN A 333 -42.39 14.06 16.94
N GLY A 334 -41.41 13.17 16.94
CA GLY A 334 -41.54 11.76 16.58
C GLY A 334 -41.48 11.45 15.09
N MET A 335 -41.41 12.46 14.22
CA MET A 335 -41.18 12.25 12.79
C MET A 335 -39.72 11.87 12.52
N ASP A 336 -39.48 11.07 11.47
CA ASP A 336 -38.14 10.97 10.88
C ASP A 336 -37.72 12.33 10.30
N ARG A 337 -36.44 12.69 10.40
CA ARG A 337 -35.92 14.00 9.95
C ARG A 337 -36.19 14.32 8.47
N PHE A 338 -36.20 13.33 7.58
CA PHE A 338 -36.48 13.56 6.17
C PHE A 338 -37.98 13.78 5.93
N ALA A 339 -38.84 13.02 6.64
CA ALA A 339 -40.28 13.28 6.64
C ALA A 339 -40.62 14.66 7.27
N CYS A 340 -39.89 15.04 8.32
CA CYS A 340 -39.98 16.36 8.96
C CYS A 340 -39.60 17.48 7.98
N ARG A 341 -38.55 17.29 7.18
CA ARG A 341 -38.15 18.23 6.11
C ARG A 341 -39.32 18.51 5.17
N GLU A 342 -39.97 17.47 4.66
CA GLU A 342 -41.13 17.61 3.76
C GLU A 342 -42.30 18.32 4.45
N ALA A 343 -42.58 17.97 5.71
CA ALA A 343 -43.66 18.59 6.49
C ALA A 343 -43.42 20.09 6.73
N ILE A 344 -42.20 20.48 7.13
CA ILE A 344 -41.83 21.87 7.36
C ILE A 344 -41.91 22.67 6.06
N VAL A 345 -41.43 22.14 4.93
CA VAL A 345 -41.50 22.83 3.64
C VAL A 345 -42.96 23.11 3.25
N ARG A 346 -43.84 22.12 3.41
CA ARG A 346 -45.28 22.29 3.15
C ARG A 346 -45.90 23.35 4.06
N ASP A 347 -45.62 23.30 5.36
CA ASP A 347 -46.21 24.24 6.31
C ASP A 347 -45.69 25.68 6.10
N LEU A 348 -44.42 25.84 5.70
CA LEU A 348 -43.85 27.12 5.30
C LEU A 348 -44.51 27.68 4.03
N GLU A 349 -44.85 26.82 3.06
CA GLU A 349 -45.57 27.21 1.85
C GLU A 349 -47.01 27.62 2.16
N GLU A 350 -47.74 26.81 2.94
CA GLU A 350 -49.12 27.08 3.36
C GLU A 350 -49.25 28.38 4.16
N GLN A 351 -48.23 28.70 4.98
CA GLN A 351 -48.17 29.95 5.77
C GLN A 351 -47.55 31.14 5.00
N GLY A 352 -47.12 30.94 3.75
CA GLY A 352 -46.57 32.00 2.90
C GLY A 352 -45.15 32.46 3.26
N PHE A 353 -44.44 31.71 4.10
CA PHE A 353 -43.06 32.00 4.50
C PHE A 353 -42.03 31.44 3.51
N LEU A 354 -42.37 30.44 2.69
CA LEU A 354 -41.49 29.95 1.63
C LEU A 354 -41.44 30.96 0.47
N ALA A 355 -40.26 31.53 0.20
CA ALA A 355 -40.07 32.52 -0.86
C ALA A 355 -39.74 31.88 -2.22
N LYS A 356 -38.85 30.87 -2.21
CA LYS A 356 -38.34 30.21 -3.42
C LYS A 356 -37.72 28.87 -3.05
N THR A 357 -37.78 27.91 -3.98
CA THR A 357 -37.03 26.65 -3.92
C THR A 357 -36.18 26.55 -5.18
N GLU A 358 -34.90 26.25 -5.03
CA GLU A 358 -33.94 26.13 -6.13
C GLU A 358 -33.28 24.75 -6.11
N PRO A 359 -33.05 24.09 -7.26
CA PRO A 359 -32.16 22.94 -7.32
C PRO A 359 -30.75 23.33 -6.88
N TYR A 360 -30.15 22.54 -6.00
CA TYR A 360 -28.81 22.82 -5.47
C TYR A 360 -28.03 21.53 -5.33
N GLN A 361 -26.78 21.54 -5.80
CA GLN A 361 -25.88 20.41 -5.66
C GLN A 361 -24.92 20.70 -4.51
N HIS A 362 -24.80 19.75 -3.59
CA HIS A 362 -23.90 19.89 -2.45
C HIS A 362 -23.32 18.57 -1.98
N SER A 363 -22.18 18.70 -1.29
CA SER A 363 -21.48 17.60 -0.64
C SER A 363 -22.15 17.23 0.68
N ILE A 364 -22.62 15.99 0.81
CA ILE A 364 -23.21 15.45 2.04
C ILE A 364 -22.28 14.40 2.65
N GLY A 365 -22.07 14.49 3.96
CA GLY A 365 -21.30 13.52 4.73
C GLY A 365 -22.06 12.22 4.98
N HIS A 366 -21.42 11.09 4.69
CA HIS A 366 -21.91 9.74 4.90
C HIS A 366 -20.95 8.96 5.78
N CYS A 367 -21.49 8.11 6.65
CA CYS A 367 -20.67 7.23 7.48
C CYS A 367 -19.89 6.27 6.57
N GLU A 368 -18.56 6.26 6.63
CA GLU A 368 -17.69 5.46 5.76
C GLU A 368 -18.08 3.97 5.70
N ARG A 369 -18.54 3.42 6.81
CA ARG A 369 -18.82 1.97 6.97
C ARG A 369 -20.18 1.52 6.49
N CYS A 370 -21.08 2.48 6.36
CA CYS A 370 -22.51 2.30 6.56
C CYS A 370 -23.33 3.05 5.51
N ALA A 371 -22.73 4.07 4.90
CA ALA A 371 -23.29 4.97 3.91
C ALA A 371 -24.56 5.71 4.37
N THR A 372 -24.93 5.67 5.66
CA THR A 372 -26.00 6.52 6.18
C THR A 372 -25.50 7.96 6.30
N ILE A 373 -26.35 8.92 5.93
CA ILE A 373 -26.09 10.36 6.11
C ILE A 373 -25.82 10.65 7.58
N VAL A 374 -24.67 11.28 7.83
CA VAL A 374 -24.21 11.67 9.16
C VAL A 374 -25.01 12.87 9.65
N GLU A 375 -25.37 12.84 10.93
CA GLU A 375 -26.03 13.96 11.60
C GLU A 375 -25.02 14.67 12.51
N PRO A 376 -24.76 15.97 12.32
CA PRO A 376 -24.06 16.75 13.32
C PRO A 376 -24.96 16.90 14.55
N LEU A 377 -24.55 16.37 15.71
CA LEU A 377 -25.31 16.45 16.95
C LEU A 377 -24.42 16.93 18.09
N ILE A 378 -25.01 17.66 19.03
CA ILE A 378 -24.35 17.99 20.29
C ILE A 378 -24.31 16.75 21.15
N SER A 379 -23.11 16.36 21.54
CA SER A 379 -22.90 15.22 22.42
C SER A 379 -21.80 15.51 23.42
N GLU A 380 -22.01 15.06 24.65
CA GLU A 380 -20.99 15.09 25.69
C GLU A 380 -20.02 13.91 25.48
N GLN A 381 -18.77 14.22 25.12
CA GLN A 381 -17.75 13.23 24.74
C GLN A 381 -16.43 13.51 25.46
N TRP A 382 -15.53 12.52 25.43
CA TRP A 382 -14.17 12.61 25.94
C TRP A 382 -13.20 13.00 24.83
N PHE A 383 -12.30 13.95 25.13
CA PHE A 383 -11.34 14.50 24.18
C PHE A 383 -9.92 14.49 24.74
N VAL A 384 -8.94 14.36 23.85
CA VAL A 384 -7.53 14.70 24.11
C VAL A 384 -7.23 16.08 23.55
N ALA A 385 -6.83 17.01 24.42
CA ALA A 385 -6.43 18.37 24.10
C ALA A 385 -5.03 18.40 23.47
N VAL A 386 -4.92 18.05 22.19
CA VAL A 386 -3.63 17.86 21.50
C VAL A 386 -2.79 19.13 21.38
N ASN A 387 -3.43 20.31 21.37
CA ASN A 387 -2.77 21.61 21.26
C ASN A 387 -2.50 22.27 22.62
N LYS A 388 -3.06 21.73 23.72
CA LYS A 388 -2.83 22.27 25.06
C LYS A 388 -1.39 21.99 25.50
N GLU A 389 -0.71 23.02 26.01
CA GLU A 389 0.60 22.85 26.61
C GLU A 389 0.52 22.05 27.91
N TYR A 390 1.35 21.01 28.03
CA TYR A 390 1.50 20.22 29.27
C TYR A 390 2.90 20.35 29.87
N LEU A 391 3.85 20.89 29.10
CA LEU A 391 5.15 21.37 29.53
C LEU A 391 5.36 22.77 28.90
N PRO A 392 6.19 23.65 29.49
CA PRO A 392 6.40 25.00 28.96
C PRO A 392 6.77 25.00 27.48
N GLY A 393 5.89 25.58 26.63
CA GLY A 393 6.09 25.67 25.18
C GLY A 393 5.97 24.34 24.41
N ARG A 394 5.47 23.26 25.04
CA ARG A 394 5.32 21.94 24.42
C ARG A 394 3.89 21.44 24.55
N SER A 395 3.25 21.21 23.41
CA SER A 395 1.99 20.48 23.25
C SER A 395 2.25 19.14 22.56
N ILE A 396 1.29 18.20 22.66
CA ILE A 396 1.42 16.88 22.02
C ILE A 396 1.59 17.04 20.50
N ALA A 397 0.73 17.85 19.87
CA ALA A 397 0.78 18.10 18.44
C ALA A 397 2.05 18.86 18.02
N GLY A 398 2.46 19.87 18.80
CA GLY A 398 3.64 20.68 18.53
C GLY A 398 4.93 19.87 18.56
N GLU A 399 5.08 18.95 19.52
CA GLU A 399 6.25 18.07 19.59
C GLU A 399 6.31 17.06 18.45
N ALA A 400 5.16 16.48 18.07
CA ALA A 400 5.08 15.57 16.94
C ALA A 400 5.46 16.27 15.62
N LEU A 401 5.00 17.51 15.41
CA LEU A 401 5.37 18.33 14.27
C LEU A 401 6.88 18.66 14.28
N ARG A 402 7.42 19.02 15.45
CA ARG A 402 8.83 19.38 15.62
C ARG A 402 9.78 18.24 15.23
N VAL A 403 9.56 17.01 15.71
CA VAL A 403 10.49 15.90 15.43
C VAL A 403 10.54 15.50 13.95
N VAL A 404 9.45 15.71 13.21
CA VAL A 404 9.41 15.52 11.75
C VAL A 404 10.14 16.66 11.05
N ASN A 405 9.90 17.91 11.45
CA ASN A 405 10.57 19.08 10.88
C ASN A 405 12.09 19.10 11.15
N ASP A 406 12.51 18.61 12.32
CA ASP A 406 13.92 18.46 12.71
C ASP A 406 14.60 17.29 11.96
N GLY A 407 13.84 16.47 11.23
CA GLY A 407 14.35 15.34 10.44
C GLY A 407 14.72 14.11 11.27
N LEU A 408 14.27 14.02 12.53
CA LEU A 408 14.41 12.84 13.39
C LEU A 408 13.52 11.69 12.90
N ILE A 409 12.36 12.02 12.34
CA ILE A 409 11.46 11.09 11.64
C ILE A 409 11.41 11.48 10.16
N ARG A 410 11.67 10.53 9.26
CA ARG A 410 11.74 10.78 7.80
C ARG A 410 10.68 10.00 7.05
N PHE A 411 9.88 10.70 6.25
CA PHE A 411 8.89 10.08 5.36
C PHE A 411 9.52 9.65 4.05
N VAL A 412 9.14 8.46 3.58
CA VAL A 412 9.55 7.88 2.31
C VAL A 412 8.29 7.47 1.54
N PRO A 413 7.95 8.12 0.41
CA PRO A 413 8.65 9.27 -0.20
C PRO A 413 8.47 10.58 0.57
N GLN A 414 9.44 11.49 0.44
CA GLN A 414 9.48 12.77 1.17
C GLN A 414 8.26 13.69 0.93
N ARG A 415 7.55 13.54 -0.19
CA ARG A 415 6.37 14.37 -0.52
C ARG A 415 5.27 14.32 0.56
N PHE A 416 5.12 13.18 1.25
CA PHE A 416 4.10 12.99 2.28
C PHE A 416 4.40 13.77 3.57
N THR A 417 5.63 14.27 3.76
CA THR A 417 5.94 15.18 4.87
C THR A 417 5.07 16.43 4.84
N ARG A 418 4.77 16.96 3.64
CA ARG A 418 3.89 18.14 3.51
C ARG A 418 2.47 17.82 3.93
N ASP A 419 1.94 16.67 3.50
CA ASP A 419 0.58 16.26 3.83
C ASP A 419 0.43 16.05 5.35
N TYR A 420 1.44 15.42 5.98
CA TYR A 420 1.54 15.30 7.44
C TYR A 420 1.58 16.66 8.14
N THR A 421 2.47 17.56 7.69
CA THR A 421 2.70 18.89 8.29
C THR A 421 1.42 19.71 8.25
N ASN A 422 0.78 19.83 7.08
CA ASN A 422 -0.45 20.58 6.89
C ASN A 422 -1.57 20.07 7.81
N TRP A 423 -1.67 18.75 7.99
CA TRP A 423 -2.69 18.18 8.86
C TRP A 423 -2.40 18.44 10.33
N MET A 424 -1.14 18.29 10.76
CA MET A 424 -0.73 18.54 12.15
C MET A 424 -0.86 20.02 12.55
N GLU A 425 -0.66 20.96 11.63
CA GLU A 425 -0.85 22.40 11.89
C GLU A 425 -2.32 22.79 12.12
N ASN A 426 -3.26 22.02 11.55
CA ASN A 426 -4.71 22.31 11.61
C ASN A 426 -5.48 21.32 12.50
N ILE A 427 -4.76 20.47 13.25
CA ILE A 427 -5.37 19.41 14.05
C ILE A 427 -6.26 19.99 15.16
N ARG A 428 -7.47 19.43 15.30
CA ARG A 428 -8.41 19.72 16.40
C ARG A 428 -8.27 18.68 17.51
N ASP A 429 -8.78 18.98 18.70
CA ASP A 429 -8.78 18.02 19.82
C ASP A 429 -9.43 16.70 19.42
N TRP A 430 -8.79 15.60 19.79
CA TRP A 430 -9.15 14.28 19.34
C TRP A 430 -10.27 13.70 20.21
N CYS A 431 -11.43 13.44 19.61
CA CYS A 431 -12.54 12.72 20.26
C CYS A 431 -12.18 11.23 20.46
N ILE A 432 -12.06 10.81 21.72
CA ILE A 432 -11.59 9.46 22.10
C ILE A 432 -12.69 8.55 22.62
N SER A 433 -13.91 9.02 22.89
CA SER A 433 -15.03 8.17 23.31
C SER A 433 -15.83 7.66 22.12
N ARG A 434 -16.41 6.45 22.27
CA ARG A 434 -17.28 5.78 21.30
C ARG A 434 -18.38 5.01 22.05
N GLN A 435 -19.59 5.03 21.51
CA GLN A 435 -20.77 4.39 22.12
C GLN A 435 -20.92 2.95 21.62
N LEU A 436 -19.84 2.18 21.68
CA LEU A 436 -19.77 0.79 21.24
C LEU A 436 -19.74 -0.16 22.43
N TRP A 437 -20.17 -1.41 22.23
CA TRP A 437 -20.03 -2.43 23.26
C TRP A 437 -18.66 -3.11 23.27
N TRP A 438 -18.02 -3.19 22.10
CA TRP A 438 -16.69 -3.77 21.88
C TRP A 438 -15.60 -2.68 21.89
N GLY A 439 -14.43 -3.00 22.45
CA GLY A 439 -13.31 -2.08 22.65
C GLY A 439 -12.90 -1.91 24.11
N HIS A 440 -11.85 -1.13 24.35
CA HIS A 440 -11.40 -0.80 25.71
C HIS A 440 -12.43 0.12 26.36
N ARG A 441 -13.08 -0.29 27.45
CA ARG A 441 -13.97 0.61 28.21
C ARG A 441 -13.18 1.77 28.77
N ILE A 442 -13.77 2.97 28.75
CA ILE A 442 -13.16 4.15 29.36
C ILE A 442 -12.96 3.88 30.86
N PRO A 443 -11.74 4.07 31.41
CA PRO A 443 -11.47 3.83 32.83
C PRO A 443 -11.90 5.05 33.67
N VAL A 444 -13.19 5.37 33.62
CA VAL A 444 -13.83 6.43 34.41
C VAL A 444 -15.00 5.85 35.19
N TRP A 445 -15.15 6.21 36.45
CA TRP A 445 -16.27 5.83 37.31
C TRP A 445 -17.02 7.05 37.83
N TYR A 446 -18.32 6.89 38.03
CA TYR A 446 -19.21 7.90 38.57
C TYR A 446 -19.83 7.40 39.87
N CYS A 447 -19.61 8.15 40.96
CA CYS A 447 -20.22 7.83 42.24
C CYS A 447 -21.69 8.22 42.25
N GLN A 448 -22.55 7.24 42.57
CA GLN A 448 -24.00 7.42 42.67
C GLN A 448 -24.45 7.93 44.05
N ASP A 449 -23.56 7.88 45.05
CA ASP A 449 -23.87 8.24 46.44
C ASP A 449 -23.60 9.72 46.77
N CYS A 450 -22.65 10.40 46.09
CA CYS A 450 -22.33 11.77 46.48
C CYS A 450 -23.30 12.81 45.85
N PRO A 451 -23.79 13.80 46.63
CA PRO A 451 -24.72 14.83 46.14
C PRO A 451 -24.15 15.75 45.06
N SER A 452 -22.84 15.96 45.07
CA SER A 452 -22.08 16.78 44.12
C SER A 452 -21.50 16.00 42.94
N SER A 453 -21.36 14.66 43.06
CA SER A 453 -20.58 13.82 42.15
C SER A 453 -21.38 13.03 41.14
N GLY A 454 -22.72 13.19 41.07
CA GLY A 454 -23.52 12.58 40.01
C GLY A 454 -23.04 12.92 38.58
N ARG A 455 -22.05 13.83 38.47
CA ARG A 455 -21.33 14.24 37.26
C ARG A 455 -19.79 14.24 37.37
N THR A 456 -19.18 13.98 38.53
CA THR A 456 -17.71 14.04 38.68
C THR A 456 -17.07 12.71 38.25
N ALA A 457 -16.17 12.78 37.27
CA ALA A 457 -15.43 11.62 36.77
C ALA A 457 -14.30 11.21 37.75
N ILE A 458 -14.31 9.95 38.17
CA ILE A 458 -13.25 9.32 38.98
C ILE A 458 -12.38 8.50 38.04
N VAL A 459 -11.10 8.84 37.92
CA VAL A 459 -10.11 8.12 37.10
C VAL A 459 -9.12 7.44 38.06
N PRO A 460 -9.26 6.14 38.33
CA PRO A 460 -8.37 5.45 39.24
C PRO A 460 -6.96 5.27 38.64
N PRO A 461 -5.93 5.09 39.48
CA PRO A 461 -4.60 4.70 39.02
C PRO A 461 -4.63 3.43 38.16
N PRO A 462 -3.68 3.25 37.22
CA PRO A 462 -3.67 2.13 36.28
C PRO A 462 -3.48 0.75 36.94
N GLU A 463 -3.06 0.67 38.19
CA GLU A 463 -3.00 -0.58 38.97
C GLU A 463 -4.39 -1.02 39.48
N VAL A 464 -5.36 -0.12 39.52
CA VAL A 464 -6.71 -0.35 40.06
C VAL A 464 -7.69 -0.51 38.91
N GLU A 465 -8.02 -1.76 38.55
CA GLU A 465 -8.96 -2.06 37.46
C GLU A 465 -10.38 -1.58 37.76
N GLU A 466 -10.85 -1.80 38.98
CA GLU A 466 -12.16 -1.36 39.45
C GLU A 466 -12.02 -0.78 40.86
N PRO A 467 -12.30 0.53 41.06
CA PRO A 467 -12.32 1.12 42.38
C PRO A 467 -13.49 0.57 43.21
N ASP A 468 -13.26 0.29 44.49
CA ASP A 468 -14.28 -0.24 45.41
C ASP A 468 -15.01 0.86 46.19
N ARG A 469 -14.42 2.06 46.24
CA ARG A 469 -14.94 3.22 47.00
C ARG A 469 -14.66 4.53 46.28
N CYS A 470 -15.58 5.47 46.44
CA CYS A 470 -15.39 6.85 46.02
C CYS A 470 -14.36 7.55 46.92
N GLU A 471 -13.34 8.16 46.33
CA GLU A 471 -12.31 8.92 47.07
C GLU A 471 -12.87 10.17 47.77
N GLU A 472 -13.99 10.74 47.27
CA GLU A 472 -14.61 11.93 47.85
C GLU A 472 -15.52 11.62 49.05
N CYS A 473 -16.47 10.68 48.90
CA CYS A 473 -17.49 10.41 49.93
C CYS A 473 -17.42 9.02 50.56
N GLY A 474 -16.50 8.14 50.14
CA GLY A 474 -16.34 6.78 50.68
C GLY A 474 -17.46 5.80 50.34
N GLY A 475 -18.45 6.24 49.56
CA GLY A 475 -19.55 5.42 49.04
C GLY A 475 -19.06 4.30 48.12
N ALA A 476 -19.81 3.20 48.08
CA ALA A 476 -19.46 2.00 47.32
C ALA A 476 -20.25 1.88 46.00
N SER A 477 -21.25 2.75 45.78
CA SER A 477 -22.05 2.73 44.57
C SER A 477 -21.35 3.47 43.44
N LEU A 478 -20.49 2.75 42.71
CA LEU A 478 -19.73 3.27 41.57
C LEU A 478 -20.24 2.66 40.26
N ARG A 479 -20.41 3.50 39.24
CA ARG A 479 -20.78 3.07 37.89
C ARG A 479 -19.69 3.47 36.90
N GLN A 480 -19.07 2.51 36.23
CA GLN A 480 -18.11 2.79 35.16
C GLN A 480 -18.81 3.43 33.96
N ASP A 481 -18.13 4.36 33.29
CA ASP A 481 -18.52 4.89 31.99
C ASP A 481 -18.80 3.75 30.99
N GLU A 482 -19.91 3.85 30.26
CA GLU A 482 -20.37 2.80 29.37
C GLU A 482 -19.65 2.84 28.02
N ASP A 483 -19.09 4.00 27.68
CA ASP A 483 -18.35 4.25 26.46
C ASP A 483 -17.06 3.43 26.39
N THR A 484 -16.64 3.14 25.16
CA THR A 484 -15.33 2.60 24.85
C THR A 484 -14.43 3.68 24.26
N LEU A 485 -13.13 3.42 24.31
CA LEU A 485 -12.13 4.24 23.66
C LEU A 485 -12.12 3.97 22.16
N ASP A 486 -11.82 5.01 21.40
CA ASP A 486 -11.46 4.95 19.99
C ASP A 486 -10.37 3.89 19.77
N THR A 487 -10.55 3.05 18.75
CA THR A 487 -9.53 2.05 18.37
C THR A 487 -8.19 2.71 18.11
N TRP A 488 -8.18 3.90 17.50
CA TRP A 488 -6.95 4.63 17.26
C TRP A 488 -6.24 5.05 18.56
N PHE A 489 -6.94 5.13 19.70
CA PHE A 489 -6.33 5.42 20.99
C PHE A 489 -5.42 4.28 21.46
N SER A 490 -5.87 3.03 21.35
CA SER A 490 -5.02 1.88 21.65
C SER A 490 -3.92 1.70 20.60
N SER A 491 -4.25 1.85 19.31
CA SER A 491 -3.32 1.59 18.21
C SER A 491 -2.24 2.68 18.12
N ALA A 492 -2.48 3.89 18.64
CA ALA A 492 -1.45 4.92 18.81
C ALA A 492 -0.31 4.50 19.75
N LEU A 493 -0.56 3.55 20.66
CA LEU A 493 0.42 3.07 21.63
C LEU A 493 1.23 1.88 21.09
N TRP A 494 0.91 1.37 19.90
CA TRP A 494 1.47 0.14 19.34
C TRP A 494 3.01 0.05 19.38
N PRO A 495 3.78 1.10 19.06
CA PRO A 495 5.25 1.04 19.10
C PRO A 495 5.84 0.77 20.48
N CYS A 496 5.14 1.14 21.55
CA CYS A 496 5.63 0.98 22.92
C CYS A 496 4.88 -0.07 23.73
N SER A 497 3.56 -0.21 23.56
CA SER A 497 2.72 -1.15 24.30
C SER A 497 3.07 -2.61 23.99
N THR A 498 3.44 -2.90 22.74
CA THR A 498 3.85 -4.24 22.30
C THR A 498 5.20 -4.66 22.86
N LEU A 499 6.07 -3.68 23.15
CA LEU A 499 7.40 -3.88 23.74
C LEU A 499 7.38 -3.84 25.27
N GLY A 500 6.22 -3.63 25.91
CA GLY A 500 6.05 -3.76 27.35
C GLY A 500 5.92 -2.45 28.13
N TRP A 501 5.86 -1.29 27.46
CA TRP A 501 5.42 -0.06 28.12
C TRP A 501 4.00 -0.27 28.71
N PRO A 502 3.70 0.17 29.94
CA PRO A 502 4.38 1.22 30.72
C PRO A 502 5.61 0.79 31.52
N ASP A 503 5.96 -0.49 31.54
CA ASP A 503 7.19 -0.93 32.21
C ASP A 503 8.43 -0.68 31.35
N ASP A 504 9.55 -0.39 31.99
CA ASP A 504 10.85 -0.26 31.32
C ASP A 504 11.50 -1.64 31.11
N THR A 505 10.86 -2.45 30.27
CA THR A 505 11.27 -3.82 29.95
C THR A 505 12.57 -3.85 29.13
N GLU A 506 13.20 -5.03 29.06
CA GLU A 506 14.36 -5.24 28.19
C GLU A 506 14.01 -5.03 26.71
N ASP A 507 12.85 -5.52 26.26
CA ASP A 507 12.37 -5.33 24.89
C ASP A 507 12.17 -3.86 24.55
N LEU A 508 11.56 -3.07 25.45
CA LEU A 508 11.39 -1.64 25.25
C LEU A 508 12.73 -0.90 25.22
N ARG A 509 13.73 -1.31 26.01
CA ARG A 509 15.07 -0.71 25.96
C ARG A 509 15.84 -1.10 24.70
N ARG A 510 15.63 -2.32 24.21
CA ARG A 510 16.38 -2.88 23.08
C ARG A 510 15.80 -2.39 21.76
N PHE A 511 14.50 -2.53 21.56
CA PHE A 511 13.85 -2.42 20.24
C PHE A 511 13.06 -1.13 20.02
N TYR A 512 13.10 -0.18 20.97
CA TYR A 512 12.55 1.18 20.82
C TYR A 512 13.68 2.23 20.82
N PRO A 513 13.68 3.24 19.93
CA PRO A 513 12.72 3.47 18.84
C PRO A 513 12.81 2.39 17.77
N THR A 514 11.72 2.13 17.04
CA THR A 514 11.77 1.19 15.92
C THR A 514 12.47 1.82 14.69
N ALA A 515 12.91 1.00 13.74
CA ALA A 515 13.64 1.48 12.57
C ALA A 515 12.69 2.07 11.51
N VAL A 516 11.68 1.30 11.12
CA VAL A 516 10.74 1.64 10.04
C VAL A 516 9.30 1.37 10.49
N MET A 517 8.43 2.35 10.24
CA MET A 517 6.98 2.18 10.23
C MET A 517 6.52 2.13 8.77
N GLU A 518 6.19 0.94 8.32
CA GLU A 518 5.67 0.66 6.99
C GLU A 518 4.14 0.75 7.03
N THR A 519 3.50 1.49 6.13
CA THR A 519 2.03 1.44 6.01
C THR A 519 1.52 2.06 4.70
N GLY A 520 0.22 1.91 4.41
CA GLY A 520 -0.43 2.62 3.31
C GLY A 520 -0.65 4.09 3.64
N TYR A 521 -0.52 4.99 2.65
CA TYR A 521 -0.66 6.44 2.89
C TYR A 521 -2.04 6.87 3.42
N GLU A 522 -3.06 6.01 3.33
CA GLU A 522 -4.42 6.32 3.80
C GLU A 522 -4.53 6.45 5.32
N ILE A 523 -3.61 5.86 6.09
CA ILE A 523 -3.65 5.90 7.56
C ILE A 523 -2.55 6.75 8.20
N ILE A 524 -1.93 7.66 7.43
CA ILE A 524 -0.97 8.64 7.98
C ILE A 524 -1.59 9.41 9.15
N PHE A 525 -2.80 9.94 8.96
CA PHE A 525 -3.46 10.79 9.95
C PHE A 525 -4.10 10.00 11.09
N PHE A 526 -4.72 8.86 10.74
CA PHE A 526 -5.36 7.98 11.70
C PHE A 526 -4.38 7.30 12.64
N TRP A 527 -3.20 6.93 12.15
CA TRP A 527 -2.31 6.04 12.87
C TRP A 527 -0.90 6.59 13.02
N VAL A 528 -0.18 6.88 11.94
CA VAL A 528 1.23 7.35 12.01
C VAL A 528 1.34 8.60 12.88
N ALA A 529 0.49 9.60 12.64
CA ALA A 529 0.49 10.83 13.43
C ALA A 529 0.14 10.58 14.90
N ARG A 530 -0.83 9.70 15.17
CA ARG A 530 -1.22 9.31 16.54
C ARG A 530 -0.08 8.59 17.26
N MET A 531 0.66 7.72 16.57
CA MET A 531 1.83 7.03 17.12
C MET A 531 2.99 7.99 17.43
N ILE A 532 3.24 8.99 16.58
CA ILE A 532 4.26 10.01 16.86
C ILE A 532 3.89 10.80 18.11
N MET A 533 2.66 11.31 18.17
CA MET A 533 2.14 12.05 19.32
C MET A 533 2.22 11.25 20.62
N MET A 534 1.66 10.03 20.61
CA MET A 534 1.56 9.22 21.81
C MET A 534 2.89 8.56 22.19
N GLY A 535 3.71 8.15 21.23
CA GLY A 535 5.04 7.59 21.49
C GLY A 535 5.95 8.59 22.22
N LEU A 536 5.98 9.85 21.75
CA LEU A 536 6.73 10.92 22.42
C LEU A 536 6.21 11.17 23.83
N PHE A 537 4.88 11.21 24.01
CA PHE A 537 4.26 11.38 25.33
C PHE A 537 4.58 10.22 26.28
N CYS A 538 4.43 8.98 25.84
CA CYS A 538 4.66 7.77 26.64
C CYS A 538 6.11 7.60 27.09
N MET A 539 7.07 8.07 26.28
CA MET A 539 8.50 7.98 26.59
C MET A 539 9.01 9.20 27.39
N GLU A 540 8.19 10.24 27.58
CA GLU A 540 8.54 11.39 28.41
C GLU A 540 8.84 10.93 29.85
N GLY A 541 9.97 11.37 30.41
CA GLY A 541 10.42 10.95 31.73
C GLY A 541 11.07 9.57 31.79
N LEU A 542 10.90 8.73 30.75
CA LEU A 542 11.55 7.43 30.63
C LEU A 542 12.83 7.47 29.76
N ARG A 543 12.91 8.44 28.83
CA ARG A 543 14.05 8.69 27.95
C ARG A 543 14.31 10.20 27.85
N ASP A 544 15.50 10.65 28.24
CA ASP A 544 15.85 12.08 28.18
C ASP A 544 16.12 12.57 26.75
N ASP A 545 16.80 11.74 25.96
CA ASP A 545 17.15 12.01 24.57
C ASP A 545 15.91 11.91 23.67
N VAL A 546 15.55 13.01 23.00
CA VAL A 546 14.40 13.05 22.08
C VAL A 546 14.54 12.04 20.93
N SER A 547 15.76 11.75 20.48
CA SER A 547 16.00 10.75 19.43
C SER A 547 15.68 9.32 19.87
N LYS A 548 15.53 9.10 21.19
CA LYS A 548 15.10 7.84 21.81
C LYS A 548 13.64 7.86 22.29
N ARG A 549 12.91 8.96 22.08
CA ARG A 549 11.48 9.13 22.38
C ARG A 549 10.58 9.03 21.15
N ILE A 550 11.12 9.18 19.95
CA ILE A 550 10.34 8.98 18.72
C ILE A 550 9.90 7.52 18.60
N PRO A 551 8.73 7.20 18.04
CA PRO A 551 8.31 5.80 17.89
C PRO A 551 9.08 5.03 16.81
N PHE A 552 9.50 5.72 15.74
CA PHE A 552 10.19 5.15 14.59
C PHE A 552 11.07 6.19 13.90
N ARG A 553 12.16 5.76 13.24
CA ARG A 553 13.06 6.66 12.48
C ARG A 553 12.58 6.98 11.07
N TYR A 554 12.01 5.99 10.38
CA TYR A 554 11.47 6.14 9.02
C TYR A 554 9.99 5.79 8.97
N VAL A 555 9.24 6.53 8.14
CA VAL A 555 7.85 6.21 7.76
C VAL A 555 7.87 5.85 6.27
N TYR A 556 7.78 4.56 5.96
CA TYR A 556 7.69 4.07 4.59
C TYR A 556 6.23 3.97 4.20
N LEU A 557 5.83 4.70 3.16
CA LEU A 557 4.46 4.75 2.67
C LEU A 557 4.35 4.07 1.32
N HIS A 558 3.70 2.91 1.27
CA HIS A 558 3.35 2.24 0.02
C HIS A 558 2.07 2.84 -0.59
N GLY A 559 1.91 2.65 -1.91
CA GLY A 559 0.66 2.97 -2.59
C GLY A 559 -0.34 1.81 -2.58
N MET A 560 -1.57 2.07 -2.99
CA MET A 560 -2.64 1.08 -2.95
C MET A 560 -2.54 0.06 -4.08
N VAL A 561 -2.87 -1.20 -3.77
CA VAL A 561 -3.21 -2.19 -4.79
C VAL A 561 -4.65 -1.98 -5.23
N ARG A 562 -4.82 -1.69 -6.52
CA ARG A 562 -6.10 -1.43 -7.18
C ARG A 562 -6.48 -2.59 -8.07
N ASP A 563 -7.77 -2.73 -8.34
CA ASP A 563 -8.26 -3.73 -9.30
C ASP A 563 -7.77 -3.42 -10.74
N GLU A 564 -8.10 -4.32 -11.67
CA GLU A 564 -7.73 -4.20 -13.10
C GLU A 564 -8.25 -2.89 -13.75
N HIS A 565 -9.33 -2.31 -13.22
CA HIS A 565 -9.92 -1.05 -13.67
C HIS A 565 -9.34 0.18 -12.95
N GLY A 566 -8.42 0.00 -12.00
CA GLY A 566 -7.82 1.09 -11.22
C GLY A 566 -8.70 1.60 -10.08
N GLN A 567 -9.74 0.87 -9.70
CA GLN A 567 -10.55 1.23 -8.54
C GLN A 567 -9.90 0.72 -7.25
N LYS A 568 -10.09 1.47 -6.17
CA LYS A 568 -9.70 1.03 -4.82
C LYS A 568 -10.44 -0.27 -4.49
N MET A 569 -9.71 -1.28 -4.02
CA MET A 569 -10.30 -2.52 -3.53
C MET A 569 -11.07 -2.24 -2.23
N SER A 570 -12.32 -2.68 -2.15
CA SER A 570 -13.14 -2.53 -0.94
C SER A 570 -14.22 -3.59 -0.86
N LYS A 571 -14.51 -4.05 0.36
CA LYS A 571 -15.54 -5.08 0.60
C LYS A 571 -16.92 -4.65 0.09
N THR A 572 -17.25 -3.36 0.23
CA THR A 572 -18.52 -2.79 -0.26
C THR A 572 -18.67 -2.88 -1.78
N LYS A 573 -17.57 -2.75 -2.53
CA LYS A 573 -17.56 -2.92 -4.00
C LYS A 573 -17.47 -4.38 -4.45
N GLY A 574 -17.16 -5.31 -3.56
CA GLY A 574 -16.98 -6.72 -3.88
C GLY A 574 -15.77 -7.03 -4.77
N ASN A 575 -14.84 -6.09 -4.92
CA ASN A 575 -13.63 -6.22 -5.76
C ASN A 575 -12.36 -6.54 -4.95
N VAL A 576 -12.53 -7.08 -3.73
CA VAL A 576 -11.42 -7.51 -2.88
C VAL A 576 -10.97 -8.90 -3.33
N VAL A 577 -9.66 -9.07 -3.50
CA VAL A 577 -9.04 -10.35 -3.82
C VAL A 577 -8.28 -10.86 -2.60
N ASP A 578 -8.65 -12.06 -2.14
CA ASP A 578 -7.86 -12.81 -1.17
C ASP A 578 -6.50 -13.17 -1.80
N PRO A 579 -5.37 -12.74 -1.21
CA PRO A 579 -4.05 -13.03 -1.77
C PRO A 579 -3.79 -14.52 -1.96
N ILE A 580 -4.40 -15.37 -1.12
CA ILE A 580 -4.21 -16.81 -1.15
C ILE A 580 -4.69 -17.45 -2.44
N VAL A 581 -5.72 -16.89 -3.09
CA VAL A 581 -6.18 -17.35 -4.41
C VAL A 581 -5.06 -17.25 -5.45
N LEU A 582 -4.25 -16.18 -5.40
CA LEU A 582 -3.11 -16.02 -6.30
C LEU A 582 -1.92 -16.88 -5.88
N VAL A 583 -1.70 -17.06 -4.57
CA VAL A 583 -0.68 -17.99 -4.04
C VAL A 583 -0.94 -19.41 -4.54
N GLU A 584 -2.17 -19.91 -4.48
CA GLU A 584 -2.52 -21.25 -4.97
C GLU A 584 -2.31 -21.42 -6.48
N LYS A 585 -2.49 -20.34 -7.24
CA LYS A 585 -2.38 -20.37 -8.71
C LYS A 585 -0.94 -20.17 -9.21
N TYR A 586 -0.15 -19.32 -8.55
CA TYR A 586 1.16 -18.88 -9.04
C TYR A 586 2.32 -19.10 -8.08
N GLY A 587 2.06 -19.39 -6.80
CA GLY A 587 3.03 -19.43 -5.71
C GLY A 587 3.19 -18.07 -5.01
N ALA A 588 3.55 -18.11 -3.72
CA ALA A 588 3.75 -16.94 -2.87
C ALA A 588 4.90 -16.06 -3.39
N ASP A 589 6.00 -16.67 -3.84
CA ASP A 589 7.14 -15.92 -4.38
C ASP A 589 6.79 -15.13 -5.64
N ALA A 590 5.95 -15.69 -6.52
CA ALA A 590 5.50 -15.00 -7.72
C ALA A 590 4.63 -13.77 -7.38
N LEU A 591 3.72 -13.94 -6.40
CA LEU A 591 2.88 -12.85 -5.92
C LEU A 591 3.73 -11.74 -5.27
N ARG A 592 4.61 -12.09 -4.32
CA ARG A 592 5.51 -11.14 -3.64
C ARG A 592 6.37 -10.37 -4.64
N PHE A 593 7.04 -11.10 -5.53
CA PHE A 593 7.92 -10.49 -6.53
C PHE A 593 7.15 -9.54 -7.44
N ASN A 594 5.93 -9.91 -7.85
CA ASN A 594 5.08 -9.03 -8.64
C ASN A 594 4.66 -7.76 -7.86
N LEU A 595 4.16 -7.92 -6.63
CA LEU A 595 3.67 -6.80 -5.82
C LEU A 595 4.73 -5.73 -5.58
N ILE A 596 6.00 -6.13 -5.39
CA ILE A 596 7.08 -5.17 -5.14
C ILE A 596 7.67 -4.57 -6.42
N THR A 597 7.67 -5.31 -7.55
CA THR A 597 8.23 -4.81 -8.83
C THR A 597 7.21 -4.10 -9.73
N ALA A 598 5.90 -4.25 -9.46
CA ALA A 598 4.88 -3.67 -10.32
C ALA A 598 4.62 -2.17 -10.10
N GLY A 599 5.09 -1.59 -8.98
CA GLY A 599 4.91 -0.17 -8.64
C GLY A 599 6.09 0.41 -7.87
N GLY A 600 6.34 1.71 -8.07
CA GLY A 600 7.35 2.44 -7.29
C GLY A 600 6.85 2.84 -5.91
N THR A 601 7.77 3.16 -5.01
CA THR A 601 7.47 3.56 -3.62
C THR A 601 6.44 4.69 -3.55
N GLY A 602 5.36 4.46 -2.79
CA GLY A 602 4.25 5.40 -2.60
C GLY A 602 3.32 5.60 -3.81
N GLN A 603 3.43 4.79 -4.86
CA GLN A 603 2.56 4.84 -6.04
C GLN A 603 1.55 3.71 -6.03
N ASP A 604 0.31 4.01 -6.42
CA ASP A 604 -0.72 3.01 -6.59
C ASP A 604 -0.39 2.10 -7.78
N GLN A 605 -0.74 0.82 -7.66
CA GLN A 605 -0.52 -0.17 -8.70
C GLN A 605 -1.80 -0.94 -9.01
N ARG A 606 -2.00 -1.27 -10.29
CA ARG A 606 -3.09 -2.14 -10.72
C ARG A 606 -2.61 -3.59 -10.72
N LEU A 607 -3.47 -4.47 -10.23
CA LEU A 607 -3.25 -5.90 -10.36
C LEU A 607 -3.47 -6.31 -11.82
N TRP A 608 -2.43 -6.88 -12.43
CA TRP A 608 -2.50 -7.56 -13.72
C TRP A 608 -2.05 -8.99 -13.50
N GLU A 609 -2.96 -9.94 -13.66
CA GLU A 609 -2.66 -11.35 -13.37
C GLU A 609 -1.55 -11.89 -14.30
N GLU A 610 -1.45 -11.37 -15.53
CA GLU A 610 -0.38 -11.68 -16.47
C GLU A 610 1.01 -11.31 -15.94
N LYS A 611 1.11 -10.27 -15.10
CA LYS A 611 2.38 -9.89 -14.49
C LYS A 611 2.76 -10.83 -13.33
N VAL A 612 1.78 -11.39 -12.61
CA VAL A 612 2.01 -12.46 -11.62
C VAL A 612 2.47 -13.72 -12.34
N GLU A 613 1.88 -14.03 -13.49
CA GLU A 613 2.33 -15.14 -14.34
C GLU A 613 3.78 -14.94 -14.83
N ALA A 614 4.16 -13.71 -15.22
CA ALA A 614 5.53 -13.40 -15.60
C ALA A 614 6.53 -13.66 -14.45
N ALA A 615 6.16 -13.31 -13.21
CA ALA A 615 6.97 -13.62 -12.03
C ALA A 615 7.08 -15.13 -11.75
N ARG A 616 6.00 -15.90 -11.94
CA ARG A 616 6.06 -17.38 -11.89
C ARG A 616 6.99 -17.94 -12.96
N ASN A 617 6.97 -17.37 -14.17
CA ASN A 617 7.86 -17.80 -15.26
C ASN A 617 9.33 -17.52 -14.94
N PHE A 618 9.62 -16.42 -14.22
CA PHE A 618 10.95 -16.14 -13.67
C PHE A 618 11.40 -17.17 -12.64
N ALA A 619 10.54 -17.51 -11.68
CA ALA A 619 10.82 -18.58 -10.73
C ALA A 619 11.19 -19.90 -11.45
N ASN A 620 10.42 -20.27 -12.48
CA ASN A 620 10.70 -21.44 -13.31
C ASN A 620 12.00 -21.33 -14.12
N LYS A 621 12.36 -20.15 -14.63
CA LYS A 621 13.63 -19.93 -15.34
C LYS A 621 14.81 -20.17 -14.40
N LEU A 622 14.76 -19.61 -13.19
CA LEU A 622 15.80 -19.79 -12.17
C LEU A 622 15.89 -21.26 -11.72
N TRP A 623 14.75 -21.92 -11.52
CA TRP A 623 14.69 -23.36 -11.24
C TRP A 623 15.42 -24.19 -12.30
N ASN A 624 15.17 -23.90 -13.58
CA ASN A 624 15.80 -24.61 -14.70
C ASN A 624 17.31 -24.34 -14.77
N ALA A 625 17.76 -23.13 -14.49
CA ALA A 625 19.17 -22.79 -14.41
C ALA A 625 19.87 -23.54 -13.27
N ALA A 626 19.31 -23.52 -12.06
CA ALA A 626 19.85 -24.25 -10.91
C ALA A 626 19.85 -25.76 -11.15
N ARG A 627 18.78 -26.31 -11.73
CA ARG A 627 18.69 -27.71 -12.13
C ARG A 627 19.80 -28.07 -13.12
N PHE A 628 20.08 -27.23 -14.11
CA PHE A 628 21.19 -27.45 -15.04
C PHE A 628 22.54 -27.50 -14.32
N VAL A 629 22.82 -26.52 -13.44
CA VAL A 629 24.08 -26.46 -12.68
C VAL A 629 24.25 -27.70 -11.81
N ILE A 630 23.26 -28.03 -10.98
CA ILE A 630 23.30 -29.18 -10.07
C ILE A 630 23.47 -30.50 -10.83
N MET A 631 22.79 -30.67 -11.98
CA MET A 631 22.94 -31.86 -12.82
C MET A 631 24.35 -32.05 -13.42
N LYS A 632 25.20 -31.02 -13.38
CA LYS A 632 26.58 -31.10 -13.86
C LYS A 632 27.57 -31.43 -12.75
N LEU A 633 27.16 -31.37 -11.48
CA LEU A 633 28.03 -31.65 -10.35
C LEU A 633 27.97 -33.14 -10.00
N ASP A 634 29.13 -33.76 -9.82
CA ASP A 634 29.20 -35.15 -9.38
C ASP A 634 28.91 -35.27 -7.88
N ALA A 635 28.20 -36.32 -7.49
CA ALA A 635 27.84 -36.56 -6.09
C ALA A 635 29.11 -36.65 -5.21
N GLY A 636 29.11 -35.92 -4.09
CA GLY A 636 30.25 -35.85 -3.17
C GLY A 636 31.31 -34.81 -3.52
N THR A 637 31.17 -34.13 -4.67
CA THR A 637 32.05 -33.00 -5.04
C THR A 637 31.78 -31.81 -4.15
N LYS A 638 32.85 -31.19 -3.67
CA LYS A 638 32.83 -29.88 -3.00
C LYS A 638 33.44 -28.86 -3.94
N VAL A 639 32.64 -27.87 -4.30
CA VAL A 639 33.00 -26.79 -5.22
C VAL A 639 33.46 -25.62 -4.37
N GLU A 640 34.74 -25.29 -4.50
CA GLU A 640 35.33 -24.09 -3.91
C GLU A 640 34.89 -22.85 -4.70
N PRO A 641 34.59 -21.72 -4.04
CA PRO A 641 34.32 -20.47 -4.75
C PRO A 641 35.57 -19.96 -5.47
N PRO A 642 35.43 -19.17 -6.55
CA PRO A 642 36.57 -18.57 -7.24
C PRO A 642 37.35 -17.64 -6.30
N SER A 643 38.68 -17.66 -6.41
CA SER A 643 39.58 -16.84 -5.59
C SER A 643 40.12 -15.64 -6.37
N LEU A 644 40.20 -14.46 -5.74
CA LEU A 644 40.84 -13.28 -6.31
C LEU A 644 42.29 -13.54 -6.72
N ALA A 645 43.00 -14.45 -6.04
CA ALA A 645 44.38 -14.81 -6.37
C ALA A 645 44.49 -15.50 -7.75
N GLU A 646 43.39 -16.05 -8.24
CA GLU A 646 43.30 -16.76 -9.53
C GLU A 646 42.54 -15.95 -10.58
N ARG A 647 42.04 -14.75 -10.24
CA ARG A 647 41.25 -13.89 -11.12
C ARG A 647 41.89 -13.70 -12.49
N GLU A 648 43.18 -13.37 -12.55
CA GLU A 648 43.92 -13.15 -13.82
C GLU A 648 44.07 -14.41 -14.68
N ARG A 649 43.84 -15.60 -14.10
CA ARG A 649 43.86 -16.88 -14.82
C ARG A 649 42.47 -17.30 -15.30
N LEU A 650 41.42 -16.60 -14.86
CA LEU A 650 40.06 -16.89 -15.29
C LEU A 650 39.85 -16.38 -16.72
N PRO A 651 39.13 -17.16 -17.56
CA PRO A 651 38.64 -16.70 -18.86
C PRO A 651 37.87 -15.37 -18.76
N ALA A 652 37.80 -14.64 -19.89
CA ALA A 652 37.16 -13.33 -19.92
C ALA A 652 35.68 -13.39 -19.51
N GLU A 653 34.95 -14.42 -19.88
CA GLU A 653 33.54 -14.61 -19.51
C GLU A 653 33.31 -14.93 -18.02
N ASP A 654 34.28 -15.58 -17.37
CA ASP A 654 34.24 -15.84 -15.93
C ASP A 654 34.50 -14.55 -15.16
N ARG A 655 35.52 -13.77 -15.58
CA ARG A 655 35.81 -12.44 -15.02
C ARG A 655 34.66 -11.47 -15.25
N TRP A 656 34.06 -11.51 -16.44
CA TRP A 656 32.89 -10.71 -16.79
C TRP A 656 31.74 -10.96 -15.82
N ILE A 657 31.26 -12.22 -15.69
CA ILE A 657 30.08 -12.46 -14.86
C ILE A 657 30.35 -12.17 -13.37
N LEU A 658 31.59 -12.35 -12.89
CA LEU A 658 31.99 -11.99 -11.53
C LEU A 658 32.03 -10.47 -11.32
N SER A 659 32.51 -9.71 -12.32
CA SER A 659 32.43 -8.24 -12.33
C SER A 659 30.98 -7.77 -12.27
N ARG A 660 30.12 -8.32 -13.13
CA ARG A 660 28.69 -7.99 -13.17
C ARG A 660 27.97 -8.34 -11.87
N LEU A 661 28.31 -9.49 -11.26
CA LEU A 661 27.78 -9.89 -9.96
C LEU A 661 28.19 -8.91 -8.86
N ASP A 662 29.44 -8.47 -8.82
CA ASP A 662 29.91 -7.50 -7.82
C ASP A 662 29.17 -6.16 -7.95
N HIS A 663 29.00 -5.66 -9.18
CA HIS A 663 28.18 -4.48 -9.44
C HIS A 663 26.73 -4.66 -8.95
N LEU A 664 26.11 -5.81 -9.25
CA LEU A 664 24.77 -6.11 -8.74
C LEU A 664 24.70 -6.09 -7.21
N VAL A 665 25.67 -6.71 -6.52
CA VAL A 665 25.69 -6.76 -5.06
C VAL A 665 25.78 -5.36 -4.47
N ALA A 666 26.66 -4.50 -5.03
CA ALA A 666 26.79 -3.11 -4.60
C ALA A 666 25.51 -2.30 -4.85
N ASP A 667 24.94 -2.41 -6.05
CA ASP A 667 23.74 -1.68 -6.45
C ASP A 667 22.53 -2.09 -5.60
N VAL A 668 22.30 -3.38 -5.39
CA VAL A 668 21.17 -3.88 -4.59
C VAL A 668 21.29 -3.44 -3.13
N ASP A 669 22.48 -3.52 -2.51
CA ASP A 669 22.66 -3.03 -1.13
C ASP A 669 22.34 -1.54 -1.02
N GLN A 670 22.77 -0.72 -1.98
CA GLN A 670 22.50 0.71 -2.00
C GLN A 670 21.00 1.00 -2.23
N LEU A 671 20.36 0.34 -3.19
CA LEU A 671 18.94 0.50 -3.48
C LEU A 671 18.06 0.12 -2.28
N LEU A 672 18.40 -0.95 -1.55
CA LEU A 672 17.69 -1.34 -0.33
C LEU A 672 17.87 -0.30 0.80
N ARG A 673 19.07 0.27 0.98
CA ARG A 673 19.32 1.39 1.93
C ARG A 673 18.50 2.62 1.60
N ASP A 674 18.29 2.89 0.31
CA ASP A 674 17.54 4.04 -0.19
C ASP A 674 16.03 3.76 -0.32
N PHE A 675 15.55 2.62 0.19
CA PHE A 675 14.15 2.20 0.13
C PHE A 675 13.59 2.05 -1.31
N GLN A 676 14.47 1.79 -2.28
CA GLN A 676 14.14 1.54 -3.69
C GLN A 676 14.01 0.02 -3.97
N LEU A 677 13.11 -0.62 -3.20
CA LEU A 677 12.90 -2.07 -3.23
C LEU A 677 12.49 -2.58 -4.63
N ASN A 678 11.65 -1.82 -5.33
CA ASN A 678 11.20 -2.18 -6.68
C ASN A 678 12.39 -2.27 -7.66
N GLU A 679 13.32 -1.30 -7.61
CA GLU A 679 14.47 -1.31 -8.51
C GLU A 679 15.51 -2.35 -8.14
N ALA A 680 15.73 -2.62 -6.86
CA ALA A 680 16.55 -3.75 -6.44
C ALA A 680 16.00 -5.07 -7.02
N GLY A 681 14.67 -5.26 -6.97
CA GLY A 681 13.98 -6.37 -7.63
C GLY A 681 14.26 -6.47 -9.13
N HIS A 682 14.13 -5.35 -9.87
CA HIS A 682 14.40 -5.31 -11.31
C HIS A 682 15.86 -5.60 -11.65
N ARG A 683 16.83 -5.03 -10.92
CA ARG A 683 18.27 -5.30 -11.13
C ARG A 683 18.60 -6.78 -10.98
N MET A 684 18.06 -7.44 -9.95
CA MET A 684 18.26 -8.88 -9.76
C MET A 684 17.59 -9.71 -10.86
N TYR A 685 16.37 -9.35 -11.28
CA TYR A 685 15.70 -10.01 -12.41
C TYR A 685 16.53 -9.91 -13.69
N ASP A 686 16.95 -8.70 -14.05
CA ASP A 686 17.71 -8.45 -15.27
C ASP A 686 19.04 -9.21 -15.26
N PHE A 687 19.77 -9.19 -14.15
CA PHE A 687 21.01 -9.94 -14.04
C PHE A 687 20.78 -11.45 -14.12
N LEU A 688 19.90 -12.01 -13.29
CA LEU A 688 19.70 -13.46 -13.22
C LEU A 688 19.14 -14.02 -14.53
N TRP A 689 18.21 -13.30 -15.17
CA TRP A 689 17.63 -13.72 -16.43
C TRP A 689 18.55 -13.40 -17.61
N SER A 690 18.83 -12.11 -17.82
CA SER A 690 19.37 -11.61 -19.08
C SER A 690 20.90 -11.68 -19.16
N GLU A 691 21.62 -11.76 -18.05
CA GLU A 691 23.08 -11.90 -18.03
C GLU A 691 23.50 -13.33 -17.66
N TYR A 692 23.04 -13.84 -16.50
CA TYR A 692 23.41 -15.16 -16.02
C TYR A 692 22.80 -16.29 -16.86
N CYS A 693 21.46 -16.35 -16.99
CA CYS A 693 20.83 -17.45 -17.70
C CYS A 693 20.99 -17.38 -19.22
N ASP A 694 20.78 -16.21 -19.82
CA ASP A 694 20.74 -16.09 -21.29
C ASP A 694 22.13 -16.07 -21.94
N TRP A 695 23.18 -15.69 -21.20
CA TRP A 695 24.55 -15.65 -21.70
C TRP A 695 25.50 -16.56 -20.94
N TYR A 696 25.75 -16.31 -19.67
CA TYR A 696 26.84 -17.01 -18.96
C TYR A 696 26.62 -18.53 -18.89
N VAL A 697 25.41 -18.97 -18.54
CA VAL A 697 25.03 -20.39 -18.55
C VAL A 697 25.15 -21.01 -19.95
N GLU A 698 24.81 -20.27 -21.00
CA GLU A 698 24.94 -20.76 -22.39
C GLU A 698 26.41 -20.84 -22.85
N MET A 699 27.26 -19.87 -22.46
CA MET A 699 28.70 -19.93 -22.69
C MET A 699 29.32 -21.12 -21.95
N ALA A 700 28.97 -21.32 -20.68
CA ALA A 700 29.44 -22.47 -19.90
C ALA A 700 29.00 -23.82 -20.49
N LYS A 701 27.82 -23.90 -21.13
CA LYS A 701 27.40 -25.11 -21.88
C LYS A 701 28.32 -25.43 -23.05
N VAL A 702 28.87 -24.43 -23.74
CA VAL A 702 29.85 -24.64 -24.82
C VAL A 702 31.11 -25.29 -24.24
N ARG A 703 31.64 -24.71 -23.15
CA ARG A 703 32.84 -25.20 -22.45
C ARG A 703 32.72 -26.63 -21.97
N LEU A 704 31.62 -26.94 -21.29
CA LEU A 704 31.36 -28.28 -20.76
C LEU A 704 31.20 -29.34 -21.85
N ARG A 705 30.71 -28.95 -23.06
CA ARG A 705 30.63 -29.88 -24.20
C ARG A 705 32.01 -30.16 -24.78
N GLU A 706 32.84 -29.13 -24.94
CA GLU A 706 34.18 -29.27 -25.52
C GLU A 706 35.11 -30.10 -24.63
N GLN A 707 35.08 -29.90 -23.31
CA GLN A 707 35.83 -30.74 -22.36
C GLN A 707 35.46 -32.23 -22.44
N GLY A 708 34.19 -32.55 -22.71
CA GLY A 708 33.71 -33.93 -22.89
C GLY A 708 34.19 -34.62 -24.18
N THR A 709 34.76 -33.88 -25.14
CA THR A 709 35.27 -34.44 -26.41
C THR A 709 36.70 -34.96 -26.33
N GLY A 710 37.37 -34.85 -25.17
CA GLY A 710 38.76 -35.31 -24.98
C GLY A 710 39.82 -34.38 -25.59
N ASN A 711 39.42 -33.27 -26.20
CA ASN A 711 40.32 -32.29 -26.81
C ASN A 711 40.84 -31.31 -25.74
N LYS A 712 41.72 -31.79 -24.85
CA LYS A 712 42.34 -30.99 -23.76
C LYS A 712 43.29 -29.88 -24.24
N GLU A 713 43.53 -29.77 -25.55
CA GLU A 713 44.54 -28.88 -26.13
C GLU A 713 44.17 -27.40 -26.12
N GLN A 714 42.90 -27.02 -25.90
CA GLN A 714 42.48 -25.61 -25.97
C GLN A 714 42.59 -24.83 -24.65
N GLY A 715 42.95 -25.46 -23.51
CA GLY A 715 43.28 -24.73 -22.27
C GLY A 715 42.12 -24.09 -21.49
N TRP A 716 40.87 -24.50 -21.71
CA TRP A 716 39.69 -23.90 -21.05
C TRP A 716 39.55 -24.39 -19.61
N SER A 717 39.47 -23.46 -18.65
CA SER A 717 39.21 -23.79 -17.24
C SER A 717 37.80 -24.37 -17.06
N ASP A 718 37.59 -25.09 -15.97
CA ASP A 718 36.27 -25.59 -15.56
C ASP A 718 35.34 -24.42 -15.17
N PRO A 719 34.15 -24.26 -15.80
CA PRO A 719 33.21 -23.19 -15.45
C PRO A 719 32.40 -23.48 -14.17
N GLN A 720 32.45 -24.69 -13.61
CA GLN A 720 31.61 -25.09 -12.48
C GLN A 720 31.77 -24.21 -11.22
N PRO A 721 33.00 -23.86 -10.77
CA PRO A 721 33.19 -22.98 -9.61
C PRO A 721 32.45 -21.65 -9.73
N VAL A 722 32.55 -21.01 -10.90
CA VAL A 722 31.93 -19.70 -11.14
C VAL A 722 30.41 -19.84 -11.34
N LEU A 723 29.92 -20.87 -12.04
CA LEU A 723 28.48 -21.16 -12.13
C LEU A 723 27.83 -21.33 -10.75
N VAL A 724 28.47 -22.12 -9.88
CA VAL A 724 27.96 -22.37 -8.53
C VAL A 724 28.01 -21.10 -7.69
N HIS A 725 29.12 -20.35 -7.74
CA HIS A 725 29.27 -19.11 -6.98
C HIS A 725 28.27 -18.03 -7.38
N VAL A 726 28.07 -17.80 -8.68
CA VAL A 726 27.11 -16.80 -9.19
C VAL A 726 25.67 -17.20 -8.85
N LEU A 727 25.32 -18.49 -9.01
CA LEU A 727 24.00 -18.99 -8.63
C LEU A 727 23.76 -18.81 -7.13
N GLU A 728 24.66 -19.29 -6.28
CA GLU A 728 24.52 -19.23 -4.83
C GLU A 728 24.39 -17.80 -4.32
N THR A 729 25.24 -16.89 -4.83
CA THR A 729 25.20 -15.46 -4.48
C THR A 729 23.90 -14.82 -4.96
N GLY A 730 23.45 -15.14 -6.18
CA GLY A 730 22.18 -14.68 -6.72
C GLY A 730 20.97 -15.17 -5.92
N LEU A 731 20.99 -16.41 -5.43
CA LEU A 731 19.94 -16.95 -4.54
C LEU A 731 19.90 -16.16 -3.22
N ARG A 732 21.06 -15.84 -2.63
CA ARG A 732 21.14 -15.01 -1.41
C ARG A 732 20.61 -13.59 -1.64
N LEU A 733 20.96 -12.96 -2.76
CA LEU A 733 20.45 -11.62 -3.11
C LEU A 733 18.92 -11.60 -3.24
N LEU A 734 18.37 -12.60 -3.93
CA LEU A 734 16.94 -12.71 -4.24
C LEU A 734 16.10 -13.22 -3.05
N HIS A 735 16.72 -13.81 -2.02
CA HIS A 735 16.02 -14.43 -0.90
C HIS A 735 15.00 -13.53 -0.18
N PRO A 736 15.27 -12.23 0.07
CA PRO A 736 14.26 -11.34 0.64
C PRO A 736 12.96 -11.24 -0.19
N TYR A 737 13.06 -11.44 -1.51
CA TYR A 737 11.95 -11.24 -2.46
C TYR A 737 11.20 -12.54 -2.77
N MET A 738 11.94 -13.63 -3.01
CA MET A 738 11.41 -14.96 -3.34
C MET A 738 11.94 -16.00 -2.34
N PRO A 739 11.52 -15.94 -1.07
CA PRO A 739 12.14 -16.73 0.00
C PRO A 739 12.00 -18.24 -0.16
N PHE A 740 10.92 -18.74 -0.77
CA PHE A 740 10.67 -20.18 -0.82
C PHE A 740 11.50 -20.88 -1.90
N LEU A 741 11.45 -20.38 -3.13
CA LEU A 741 12.22 -20.87 -4.27
C LEU A 741 13.71 -20.80 -3.97
N THR A 742 14.19 -19.65 -3.45
CA THR A 742 15.61 -19.44 -3.22
C THR A 742 16.15 -20.39 -2.15
N GLU A 743 15.43 -20.57 -1.05
CA GLU A 743 15.78 -21.54 -0.01
C GLU A 743 15.77 -22.96 -0.58
N GLU A 744 14.73 -23.33 -1.33
CA GLU A 744 14.58 -24.67 -1.89
C GLU A 744 15.70 -25.03 -2.91
N LEU A 745 16.13 -24.05 -3.70
CA LEU A 745 17.27 -24.20 -4.61
C LEU A 745 18.59 -24.25 -3.84
N TRP A 746 18.76 -23.38 -2.84
CA TRP A 746 19.97 -23.34 -2.04
C TRP A 746 20.15 -24.62 -1.21
N GLN A 747 19.09 -25.19 -0.63
CA GLN A 747 19.14 -26.47 0.08
C GLN A 747 19.62 -27.62 -0.82
N ARG A 748 19.27 -27.60 -2.11
CA ARG A 748 19.77 -28.59 -3.08
C ARG A 748 21.20 -28.33 -3.54
N LEU A 749 21.62 -27.07 -3.56
CA LEU A 749 22.98 -26.68 -3.92
C LEU A 749 23.97 -26.89 -2.75
N ARG A 750 23.51 -26.68 -1.51
CA ARG A 750 24.30 -26.72 -0.26
C ARG A 750 25.20 -27.96 -0.12
N PRO A 751 24.77 -29.20 -0.46
CA PRO A 751 25.64 -30.37 -0.40
C PRO A 751 26.92 -30.24 -1.25
N TYR A 752 26.92 -29.41 -2.30
CA TYR A 752 28.07 -29.20 -3.18
C TYR A 752 28.93 -27.99 -2.79
N LEU A 753 28.46 -27.14 -1.88
CA LEU A 753 29.21 -25.96 -1.43
C LEU A 753 30.30 -26.37 -0.44
N ALA A 754 31.49 -25.79 -0.60
CA ALA A 754 32.57 -25.85 0.38
C ALA A 754 32.21 -25.04 1.64
N GLU A 755 32.44 -25.63 2.82
CA GLU A 755 32.36 -24.99 4.14
C GLU A 755 31.19 -24.00 4.38
N VAL A 756 29.94 -24.50 4.39
CA VAL A 756 28.75 -23.70 4.72
C VAL A 756 28.28 -24.01 6.15
N PRO A 757 28.54 -23.14 7.16
CA PRO A 757 28.17 -23.40 8.55
C PRO A 757 26.67 -23.16 8.84
N TYR A 758 25.92 -22.66 7.85
CA TYR A 758 24.50 -22.34 7.99
C TYR A 758 23.63 -23.52 7.54
N GLU A 759 22.55 -23.79 8.27
CA GLU A 759 21.59 -24.86 7.94
C GLU A 759 20.50 -24.40 6.96
N ALA A 760 20.24 -23.10 6.85
CA ALA A 760 19.21 -22.51 6.01
C ALA A 760 19.66 -21.18 5.37
N LEU A 761 19.08 -20.84 4.22
CA LEU A 761 19.39 -19.62 3.47
C LEU A 761 18.96 -18.36 4.23
N ILE A 762 17.79 -18.41 4.88
CA ILE A 762 17.26 -17.29 5.70
C ILE A 762 18.21 -16.83 6.82
N VAL A 763 19.16 -17.69 7.24
CA VAL A 763 20.19 -17.35 8.23
C VAL A 763 21.60 -17.21 7.63
N ALA A 764 21.76 -17.37 6.33
CA ALA A 764 23.04 -17.17 5.66
C ALA A 764 23.39 -15.67 5.54
N PRO A 765 24.67 -15.29 5.52
CA PRO A 765 25.10 -13.91 5.36
C PRO A 765 24.70 -13.31 4.00
N TYR A 766 24.15 -12.10 4.03
CA TYR A 766 23.87 -11.35 2.81
C TYR A 766 25.18 -11.05 2.06
N PRO A 767 25.23 -11.14 0.72
CA PRO A 767 26.42 -10.87 -0.07
C PRO A 767 26.96 -9.46 0.18
N ARG A 768 28.28 -9.29 0.10
CA ARG A 768 28.96 -8.00 0.20
C ARG A 768 29.83 -7.80 -1.04
N SER A 769 29.82 -6.59 -1.57
CA SER A 769 30.65 -6.24 -2.70
C SER A 769 32.13 -6.28 -2.30
N GLU A 770 32.93 -6.82 -3.20
CA GLU A 770 34.38 -6.84 -3.19
C GLU A 770 34.84 -6.25 -4.53
N PRO A 771 35.03 -4.92 -4.63
CA PRO A 771 35.31 -4.22 -5.89
C PRO A 771 36.55 -4.71 -6.66
N ALA A 772 37.40 -5.52 -6.00
CA ALA A 772 38.49 -6.22 -6.65
C ALA A 772 38.03 -7.29 -7.67
N TRP A 773 36.74 -7.62 -7.76
CA TRP A 773 36.18 -8.44 -8.85
C TRP A 773 35.80 -7.64 -10.09
N GLN A 774 35.66 -6.31 -9.97
CA GLN A 774 35.28 -5.46 -11.09
C GLN A 774 36.35 -5.47 -12.19
N ASP A 775 35.92 -5.72 -13.42
CA ASP A 775 36.77 -5.93 -14.59
C ASP A 775 36.15 -5.30 -15.83
N ALA A 776 36.33 -3.99 -15.97
CA ALA A 776 35.82 -3.23 -17.12
C ALA A 776 36.39 -3.73 -18.46
N GLU A 777 37.56 -4.38 -18.47
CA GLU A 777 38.12 -4.95 -19.70
C GLU A 777 37.39 -6.25 -20.08
N ALA A 778 37.20 -7.17 -19.14
CA ALA A 778 36.42 -8.38 -19.38
C ALA A 778 34.98 -8.04 -19.80
N GLU A 779 34.37 -7.02 -19.19
CA GLU A 779 33.06 -6.50 -19.58
C GLU A 779 33.02 -6.07 -21.05
N ARG A 780 33.94 -5.20 -21.47
CA ARG A 780 34.02 -4.77 -22.89
C ARG A 780 34.24 -5.93 -23.84
N GLN A 781 35.11 -6.87 -23.49
CA GLN A 781 35.44 -8.02 -24.34
C GLN A 781 34.21 -8.90 -24.58
N VAL A 782 33.50 -9.26 -23.51
CA VAL A 782 32.35 -10.15 -23.60
C VAL A 782 31.11 -9.46 -24.17
N GLU A 783 30.89 -8.19 -23.85
CA GLU A 783 29.83 -7.38 -24.47
C GLU A 783 30.01 -7.30 -26.00
N GLY A 784 31.25 -7.13 -26.48
CA GLY A 784 31.54 -7.16 -27.92
C GLY A 784 31.15 -8.49 -28.58
N VAL A 785 31.40 -9.62 -27.90
CA VAL A 785 30.99 -10.96 -28.37
C VAL A 785 29.45 -11.09 -28.36
N ILE A 786 28.80 -10.64 -27.29
CA ILE A 786 27.34 -10.64 -27.14
C ILE A 786 26.68 -9.83 -28.25
N ASP A 787 27.20 -8.65 -28.55
CA ASP A 787 26.70 -7.75 -29.60
C ASP A 787 26.78 -8.38 -30.99
N VAL A 788 27.89 -9.07 -31.29
CA VAL A 788 28.03 -9.84 -32.54
C VAL A 788 26.99 -10.95 -32.62
N VAL A 789 26.80 -11.72 -31.54
CA VAL A 789 25.78 -12.79 -31.52
C VAL A 789 24.38 -12.21 -31.70
N ARG A 790 24.03 -11.13 -30.99
CA ARG A 790 22.74 -10.45 -31.11
C ARG A 790 22.52 -9.93 -32.52
N ALA A 791 23.51 -9.27 -33.11
CA ALA A 791 23.44 -8.76 -34.47
C ALA A 791 23.14 -9.88 -35.49
N ILE A 792 23.86 -10.99 -35.40
CA ILE A 792 23.63 -12.13 -36.31
C ILE A 792 22.24 -12.74 -36.07
N ARG A 793 21.82 -12.92 -34.81
CA ARG A 793 20.46 -13.44 -34.49
C ARG A 793 19.36 -12.49 -34.98
N ASN A 794 19.54 -11.18 -34.87
CA ASN A 794 18.59 -10.18 -35.37
C ASN A 794 18.50 -10.24 -36.89
N ILE A 795 19.63 -10.26 -37.60
CA ILE A 795 19.66 -10.46 -39.06
C ILE A 795 18.91 -11.73 -39.44
N ARG A 796 19.13 -12.84 -38.72
CA ARG A 796 18.42 -14.10 -38.98
C ARG A 796 16.92 -13.97 -38.76
N SER A 797 16.49 -13.31 -37.68
CA SER A 797 15.06 -13.10 -37.39
C SER A 797 14.40 -12.21 -38.44
N GLU A 798 15.03 -11.09 -38.79
CA GLU A 798 14.56 -10.15 -39.82
C GLU A 798 14.46 -10.82 -41.19
N LYS A 799 15.47 -11.60 -41.56
CA LYS A 799 15.51 -12.36 -42.81
C LYS A 799 14.83 -13.73 -42.72
N ARG A 800 14.12 -13.99 -41.60
CA ARG A 800 13.32 -15.19 -41.32
C ARG A 800 14.08 -16.51 -41.60
N VAL A 801 15.39 -16.52 -41.36
CA VAL A 801 16.25 -17.69 -41.46
C VAL A 801 15.94 -18.65 -40.31
N GLU A 802 15.74 -19.93 -40.61
CA GLU A 802 15.42 -20.95 -39.61
C GLU A 802 16.44 -20.93 -38.45
N PRO A 803 16.02 -20.81 -37.17
CA PRO A 803 16.94 -20.67 -36.03
C PRO A 803 17.93 -21.82 -35.83
N ALA A 804 17.57 -23.04 -36.27
CA ALA A 804 18.40 -24.23 -36.09
C ALA A 804 19.50 -24.40 -37.17
N ARG A 805 19.37 -23.72 -38.32
CA ARG A 805 20.29 -23.85 -39.45
C ARG A 805 21.64 -23.19 -39.15
N TYR A 806 22.75 -23.85 -39.46
CA TYR A 806 24.06 -23.19 -39.45
C TYR A 806 24.21 -22.32 -40.69
N ILE A 807 24.71 -21.10 -40.51
CA ILE A 807 24.93 -20.13 -41.59
C ILE A 807 26.39 -19.69 -41.64
N GLU A 808 26.85 -19.24 -42.79
CA GLU A 808 28.14 -18.55 -42.90
C GLU A 808 27.99 -17.12 -42.38
N ALA A 809 29.00 -16.60 -41.68
CA ALA A 809 29.07 -15.18 -41.32
C ALA A 809 30.51 -14.69 -41.24
N TYR A 810 30.66 -13.38 -41.48
CA TYR A 810 31.91 -12.65 -41.40
C TYR A 810 31.80 -11.61 -40.29
N VAL A 811 32.83 -11.51 -39.45
CA VAL A 811 32.95 -10.47 -38.43
C VAL A 811 34.19 -9.65 -38.75
N VAL A 812 33.98 -8.41 -39.15
CA VAL A 812 35.04 -7.46 -39.42
C VAL A 812 35.40 -6.78 -38.09
N ALA A 813 36.63 -6.99 -37.63
CA ALA A 813 37.15 -6.40 -36.40
C ALA A 813 38.63 -6.04 -36.57
N ASN A 814 39.02 -4.87 -36.06
CA ASN A 814 40.38 -4.34 -36.21
C ASN A 814 40.86 -3.70 -34.91
N ASP A 815 42.10 -4.00 -34.50
CA ASP A 815 42.72 -3.48 -33.28
C ASP A 815 43.27 -2.04 -33.41
N SER A 816 43.16 -1.42 -34.59
CA SER A 816 43.86 -0.15 -34.92
C SER A 816 43.00 1.14 -34.89
N ALA A 817 41.78 1.11 -34.36
CA ALA A 817 41.01 2.35 -34.16
C ALA A 817 41.51 3.11 -32.91
N ALA A 818 42.31 4.16 -33.15
CA ALA A 818 42.91 5.03 -32.16
C ALA A 818 41.89 5.58 -31.14
N GLY A 819 42.09 5.25 -29.86
CA GLY A 819 41.46 5.92 -28.72
C GLY A 819 41.23 5.03 -27.49
N SER A 820 40.82 3.79 -27.68
CA SER A 820 40.49 2.86 -26.58
C SER A 820 40.43 1.37 -26.95
N GLY A 821 40.67 0.99 -28.21
CA GLY A 821 40.37 -0.34 -28.76
C GLY A 821 41.58 -1.27 -28.97
N GLN A 822 42.56 -1.28 -28.07
CA GLN A 822 43.55 -2.38 -28.08
C GLN A 822 42.83 -3.68 -27.65
N GLY A 823 42.63 -4.61 -28.58
CA GLY A 823 42.20 -5.98 -28.26
C GLY A 823 40.80 -6.40 -28.70
N THR A 824 40.03 -5.57 -29.43
CA THR A 824 38.69 -5.98 -29.90
C THR A 824 38.73 -7.19 -30.83
N ARG A 825 39.67 -7.22 -31.79
CA ARG A 825 39.79 -8.37 -32.69
C ARG A 825 40.18 -9.61 -31.89
N SER A 826 41.16 -9.48 -31.00
CA SER A 826 41.60 -10.57 -30.12
C SER A 826 40.46 -11.10 -29.24
N ALA A 827 39.57 -10.23 -28.75
CA ALA A 827 38.42 -10.63 -27.94
C ALA A 827 37.37 -11.40 -28.76
N ILE A 828 37.08 -10.94 -29.98
CA ILE A 828 36.18 -11.65 -30.92
C ILE A 828 36.79 -12.99 -31.36
N GLU A 829 38.10 -13.05 -31.58
CA GLU A 829 38.81 -14.29 -31.90
C GLU A 829 38.76 -15.28 -30.73
N ALA A 830 39.00 -14.82 -29.50
CA ALA A 830 38.84 -15.65 -28.30
C ALA A 830 37.39 -16.11 -28.08
N GLY A 831 36.42 -15.26 -28.42
CA GLY A 831 34.99 -15.54 -28.31
C GLY A 831 34.39 -16.31 -29.47
N ALA A 832 35.16 -16.67 -30.50
CA ALA A 832 34.67 -17.32 -31.71
C ALA A 832 33.82 -18.58 -31.44
N PRO A 833 34.18 -19.49 -30.51
CA PRO A 833 33.36 -20.68 -30.25
C PRO A 833 31.99 -20.35 -29.67
N TYR A 834 31.87 -19.28 -28.88
CA TYR A 834 30.59 -18.77 -28.41
C TYR A 834 29.78 -18.18 -29.56
N ILE A 835 30.41 -17.41 -30.45
CA ILE A 835 29.73 -16.85 -31.64
C ILE A 835 29.18 -17.97 -32.51
N GLU A 836 30.00 -18.97 -32.84
CA GLU A 836 29.57 -20.12 -33.65
C GLU A 836 28.41 -20.89 -33.01
N ALA A 837 28.50 -21.18 -31.71
CA ALA A 837 27.50 -21.97 -31.01
C ALA A 837 26.19 -21.21 -30.78
N LEU A 838 26.28 -19.96 -30.30
CA LEU A 838 25.13 -19.16 -29.88
C LEU A 838 24.44 -18.50 -31.07
N ALA A 839 25.16 -18.03 -32.08
CA ALA A 839 24.58 -17.48 -33.30
C ALA A 839 24.29 -18.55 -34.38
N ARG A 840 24.71 -19.81 -34.13
CA ARG A 840 24.62 -20.93 -35.08
C ARG A 840 25.29 -20.59 -36.41
N VAL A 841 26.57 -20.28 -36.35
CA VAL A 841 27.37 -19.84 -37.50
C VAL A 841 28.49 -20.85 -37.77
N ARG A 842 28.54 -21.40 -39.00
CA ARG A 842 29.65 -22.21 -39.54
C ARG A 842 29.67 -22.13 -41.07
N PRO A 843 30.80 -21.77 -41.72
CA PRO A 843 32.03 -21.25 -41.11
C PRO A 843 31.86 -19.81 -40.58
N LEU A 844 32.62 -19.46 -39.53
CA LEU A 844 32.77 -18.09 -39.03
C LEU A 844 34.10 -17.53 -39.52
N HIS A 845 34.07 -16.37 -40.17
CA HIS A 845 35.25 -15.69 -40.71
C HIS A 845 35.52 -14.40 -39.93
N ILE A 846 36.66 -14.28 -39.26
CA ILE A 846 37.04 -13.06 -38.53
C ILE A 846 38.12 -12.31 -39.33
N VAL A 847 37.73 -11.18 -39.93
CA VAL A 847 38.52 -10.47 -40.95
C VAL A 847 38.92 -9.06 -40.48
N SER A 848 40.04 -8.54 -40.98
CA SER A 848 40.58 -7.25 -40.50
C SER A 848 40.00 -6.06 -41.26
N GLN A 849 39.59 -6.29 -42.51
CA GLN A 849 39.07 -5.25 -43.39
C GLN A 849 37.72 -5.65 -43.97
N ALA A 850 36.81 -4.68 -44.10
CA ALA A 850 35.50 -4.91 -44.70
C ALA A 850 35.58 -5.37 -46.17
N SER A 851 36.71 -5.16 -46.86
CA SER A 851 36.96 -5.69 -48.19
C SER A 851 37.12 -7.20 -48.26
N GLU A 852 37.39 -7.86 -47.14
CA GLU A 852 37.54 -9.32 -47.04
C GLU A 852 36.19 -10.03 -46.84
N ALA A 853 35.12 -9.29 -46.53
CA ALA A 853 33.77 -9.82 -46.44
C ALA A 853 33.03 -9.70 -47.78
N PRO A 854 32.10 -10.62 -48.10
CA PRO A 854 31.24 -10.50 -49.28
C PRO A 854 30.45 -9.18 -49.29
N ARG A 855 30.24 -8.60 -50.48
CA ARG A 855 29.58 -7.29 -50.64
C ARG A 855 28.21 -7.36 -51.28
N GLU A 856 27.92 -8.42 -52.02
CA GLU A 856 26.64 -8.60 -52.72
C GLU A 856 25.81 -9.66 -52.02
N GLY A 857 24.49 -9.45 -51.95
CA GLY A 857 23.56 -10.40 -51.34
C GLY A 857 23.81 -10.64 -49.85
N VAL A 858 24.28 -9.63 -49.11
CA VAL A 858 24.58 -9.70 -47.67
C VAL A 858 23.61 -8.87 -46.84
N ALA A 859 23.35 -9.30 -45.60
CA ALA A 859 22.86 -8.43 -44.54
C ALA A 859 24.03 -8.03 -43.64
N THR A 860 24.07 -6.77 -43.24
CA THR A 860 25.17 -6.21 -42.46
C THR A 860 24.63 -5.46 -41.25
N ALA A 861 25.26 -5.67 -40.09
CA ALA A 861 25.01 -4.92 -38.88
C ALA A 861 26.32 -4.26 -38.43
N VAL A 862 26.28 -2.93 -38.24
CA VAL A 862 27.41 -2.15 -37.73
C VAL A 862 27.29 -2.06 -36.21
N LEU A 863 28.34 -2.49 -35.51
CA LEU A 863 28.44 -2.48 -34.06
C LEU A 863 29.45 -1.41 -33.62
N PRO A 864 29.48 -1.01 -32.33
CA PRO A 864 30.41 0.01 -31.85
C PRO A 864 31.88 -0.27 -32.16
N HIS A 865 32.29 -1.56 -32.13
CA HIS A 865 33.68 -1.98 -32.32
C HIS A 865 33.88 -3.10 -33.35
N ALA A 866 32.81 -3.54 -34.02
CA ALA A 866 32.86 -4.61 -35.02
C ALA A 866 31.80 -4.40 -36.10
N GLN A 867 31.82 -5.22 -37.14
CA GLN A 867 30.75 -5.30 -38.14
C GLN A 867 30.45 -6.77 -38.43
N ALA A 868 29.19 -7.17 -38.29
CA ALA A 868 28.72 -8.50 -38.64
C ALA A 868 28.13 -8.49 -40.05
N VAL A 869 28.56 -9.40 -40.91
CA VAL A 869 28.11 -9.55 -42.30
C VAL A 869 27.66 -10.99 -42.50
N VAL A 870 26.40 -11.18 -42.91
CA VAL A 870 25.81 -12.49 -43.19
C VAL A 870 25.48 -12.58 -44.68
N PRO A 871 26.16 -13.45 -45.45
CA PRO A 871 25.78 -13.77 -46.81
C PRO A 871 24.42 -14.46 -46.86
N LEU A 872 23.47 -13.86 -47.58
CA LEU A 872 22.09 -14.35 -47.71
C LEU A 872 21.83 -15.11 -49.02
N ALA A 873 22.77 -15.03 -49.98
CA ALA A 873 22.58 -15.53 -51.34
C ALA A 873 22.20 -17.02 -51.44
N GLU A 874 22.56 -17.85 -50.45
CA GLU A 874 22.22 -19.30 -50.39
C GLU A 874 21.23 -19.65 -49.25
N LEU A 875 20.78 -18.65 -48.48
CA LEU A 875 19.95 -18.83 -47.28
C LEU A 875 18.47 -18.54 -47.52
N MET A 876 18.15 -17.77 -48.57
CA MET A 876 16.78 -17.41 -48.94
C MET A 876 16.38 -18.14 -50.22
N ASP A 877 15.39 -19.04 -50.12
CA ASP A 877 14.64 -19.50 -51.28
C ASP A 877 13.71 -18.35 -51.69
N ALA A 878 14.16 -17.53 -52.63
CA ALA A 878 13.43 -16.35 -53.08
C ALA A 878 12.05 -16.70 -53.66
N GLU A 879 11.86 -17.92 -54.20
CA GLU A 879 10.56 -18.39 -54.67
C GLU A 879 9.66 -18.78 -53.50
N ALA A 880 10.18 -19.51 -52.51
CA ALA A 880 9.40 -19.87 -51.32
C ALA A 880 9.05 -18.65 -50.46
N GLU A 881 9.96 -17.68 -50.33
CA GLU A 881 9.74 -16.45 -49.58
C GLU A 881 8.74 -15.54 -50.30
N ARG A 882 8.83 -15.42 -51.62
CA ARG A 882 7.82 -14.76 -52.46
C ARG A 882 6.46 -15.42 -52.31
N ALA A 883 6.39 -16.75 -52.41
CA ALA A 883 5.14 -17.49 -52.26
C ALA A 883 4.52 -17.30 -50.87
N ARG A 884 5.35 -17.25 -49.83
CA ARG A 884 4.91 -17.05 -48.45
C ARG A 884 4.45 -15.62 -48.17
N LEU A 885 5.19 -14.60 -48.63
CA LEU A 885 4.76 -13.20 -48.53
C LEU A 885 3.46 -12.97 -49.28
N CYS A 886 3.29 -13.56 -50.48
CA CYS A 886 2.02 -13.55 -51.20
C CYS A 886 0.89 -14.18 -50.37
N LYS A 887 1.14 -15.31 -49.71
CA LYS A 887 0.14 -15.96 -48.83
C LYS A 887 -0.19 -15.10 -47.60
N GLU A 888 0.80 -14.53 -46.93
CA GLU A 888 0.60 -13.67 -45.75
C GLU A 888 -0.15 -12.37 -46.15
N MET A 889 0.14 -11.82 -47.33
CA MET A 889 -0.63 -10.71 -47.91
C MET A 889 -2.08 -11.10 -48.15
N GLU A 890 -2.35 -12.27 -48.72
CA GLU A 890 -3.70 -12.76 -49.00
C GLU A 890 -4.53 -12.95 -47.71
N GLU A 891 -3.90 -13.44 -46.64
CA GLU A 891 -4.51 -13.57 -45.31
C GLU A 891 -4.84 -12.20 -44.69
N VAL A 892 -3.90 -11.24 -44.77
CA VAL A 892 -4.11 -9.87 -44.27
C VAL A 892 -5.17 -9.13 -45.10
N GLU A 893 -5.18 -9.30 -46.42
CA GLU A 893 -6.20 -8.73 -47.31
C GLU A 893 -7.59 -9.30 -47.00
N THR A 894 -7.70 -10.61 -46.77
CA THR A 894 -8.95 -11.25 -46.37
C THR A 894 -9.44 -10.74 -45.01
N TYR A 895 -8.53 -10.55 -44.05
CA TYR A 895 -8.85 -9.99 -42.74
C TYR A 895 -9.31 -8.53 -42.84
N LEU A 896 -8.62 -7.73 -43.66
CA LEU A 896 -8.98 -6.34 -43.92
C LEU A 896 -10.38 -6.23 -44.55
N GLN A 897 -10.70 -7.08 -45.52
CA GLN A 897 -12.03 -7.14 -46.12
C GLN A 897 -13.14 -7.43 -45.10
N ARG A 898 -12.90 -8.31 -44.12
CA ARG A 898 -13.87 -8.60 -43.04
C ARG A 898 -14.09 -7.40 -42.13
N ILE A 899 -13.02 -6.71 -41.75
CA ILE A 899 -13.11 -5.50 -40.93
C ILE A 899 -13.83 -4.39 -41.70
N GLU A 900 -13.48 -4.18 -42.96
CA GLU A 900 -14.10 -3.17 -43.82
C GLU A 900 -15.59 -3.45 -44.04
N ALA A 901 -15.99 -4.71 -44.26
CA ALA A 901 -17.40 -5.10 -44.37
C ALA A 901 -18.19 -4.85 -43.06
N LYS A 902 -17.53 -5.03 -41.91
CA LYS A 902 -18.12 -4.77 -40.59
C LYS A 902 -18.27 -3.26 -40.34
N LEU A 903 -17.25 -2.47 -40.69
CA LEU A 903 -17.26 -1.00 -40.55
C LEU A 903 -18.16 -0.30 -41.58
N SER A 904 -18.36 -0.89 -42.77
CA SER A 904 -19.29 -0.38 -43.78
C SER A 904 -20.76 -0.69 -43.48
N ASN A 905 -21.03 -1.55 -42.49
CA ASN A 905 -22.40 -1.85 -42.07
C ASN A 905 -22.94 -0.70 -41.19
N GLU A 906 -23.86 0.09 -41.75
CA GLU A 906 -24.48 1.23 -41.08
C GLU A 906 -25.16 0.85 -39.75
N GLN A 907 -25.73 -0.36 -39.63
CA GLN A 907 -26.34 -0.81 -38.37
C GLN A 907 -25.28 -1.07 -37.28
N PHE A 908 -24.11 -1.57 -37.64
CA PHE A 908 -23.02 -1.80 -36.69
C PHE A 908 -22.47 -0.47 -36.17
N ARG A 909 -22.20 0.49 -37.05
CA ARG A 909 -21.72 1.84 -36.67
C ARG A 909 -22.71 2.60 -35.79
N ALA A 910 -24.02 2.43 -36.01
CA ALA A 910 -25.04 3.13 -35.24
C ALA A 910 -25.36 2.48 -33.89
N ARG A 911 -25.20 1.16 -33.75
CA ARG A 911 -25.64 0.41 -32.55
C ARG A 911 -24.50 -0.06 -31.64
N ALA A 912 -23.28 -0.20 -32.16
CA ALA A 912 -22.15 -0.62 -31.33
C ALA A 912 -21.67 0.55 -30.43
N PRO A 913 -21.21 0.26 -29.19
CA PRO A 913 -20.52 1.24 -28.35
C PRO A 913 -19.37 1.92 -29.11
N ARG A 914 -19.17 3.23 -28.87
CA ARG A 914 -18.15 4.03 -29.57
C ARG A 914 -16.74 3.45 -29.45
N GLU A 915 -16.40 2.88 -28.28
CA GLU A 915 -15.11 2.24 -28.01
C GLU A 915 -14.88 1.02 -28.90
N ILE A 916 -15.93 0.25 -29.21
CA ILE A 916 -15.83 -0.93 -30.08
C ILE A 916 -15.63 -0.51 -31.54
N VAL A 917 -16.29 0.56 -31.98
CA VAL A 917 -16.09 1.10 -33.34
C VAL A 917 -14.67 1.65 -33.50
N ALA A 918 -14.18 2.40 -32.51
CA ALA A 918 -12.82 2.94 -32.49
C ALA A 918 -11.76 1.82 -32.52
N ALA A 919 -11.95 0.75 -31.73
CA ALA A 919 -11.05 -0.40 -31.73
C ALA A 919 -11.00 -1.13 -33.09
N GLU A 920 -12.13 -1.25 -33.81
CA GLU A 920 -12.15 -1.86 -35.15
C GLU A 920 -11.51 -0.93 -36.21
N GLU A 921 -11.61 0.39 -36.06
CA GLU A 921 -10.92 1.37 -36.92
C GLU A 921 -9.39 1.33 -36.71
N GLU A 922 -8.94 1.18 -35.47
CA GLU A 922 -7.52 1.00 -35.13
C GLU A 922 -6.97 -0.31 -35.72
N ARG A 923 -7.73 -1.41 -35.60
CA ARG A 923 -7.38 -2.70 -36.23
C ARG A 923 -7.28 -2.59 -37.75
N ARG A 924 -8.16 -1.82 -38.40
CA ARG A 924 -8.08 -1.55 -39.84
C ARG A 924 -6.79 -0.82 -40.20
N ALA A 925 -6.44 0.23 -39.47
CA ALA A 925 -5.22 1.01 -39.71
C ALA A 925 -3.95 0.17 -39.52
N ALA A 926 -3.90 -0.65 -38.47
CA ALA A 926 -2.80 -1.58 -38.22
C ALA A 926 -2.67 -2.63 -39.33
N ALA A 927 -3.79 -3.20 -39.79
CA ALA A 927 -3.79 -4.17 -40.89
C ALA A 927 -3.37 -3.56 -42.23
N GLN A 928 -3.76 -2.32 -42.53
CA GLN A 928 -3.31 -1.57 -43.71
C GLN A 928 -1.80 -1.32 -43.69
N THR A 929 -1.29 -0.85 -42.55
CA THR A 929 0.16 -0.61 -42.36
C THR A 929 0.96 -1.90 -42.54
N ARG A 930 0.46 -3.02 -42.01
CA ARG A 930 1.09 -4.34 -42.18
C ARG A 930 1.09 -4.78 -43.65
N LEU A 931 -0.02 -4.57 -44.38
CA LEU A 931 -0.12 -4.93 -45.79
C LEU A 931 0.85 -4.11 -46.66
N GLU A 932 0.99 -2.81 -46.38
CA GLU A 932 1.99 -1.95 -47.04
C GLU A 932 3.42 -2.43 -46.76
N GLY A 933 3.72 -2.82 -45.51
CA GLY A 933 5.01 -3.42 -45.15
C GLY A 933 5.31 -4.71 -45.90
N LEU A 934 4.31 -5.59 -46.05
CA LEU A 934 4.45 -6.85 -46.81
C LEU A 934 4.65 -6.60 -48.31
N ARG A 935 3.95 -5.61 -48.89
CA ARG A 935 4.16 -5.21 -50.30
C ARG A 935 5.56 -4.69 -50.55
N ARG A 936 6.08 -3.85 -49.64
CA ARG A 936 7.45 -3.33 -49.71
C ARG A 936 8.49 -4.46 -49.61
N ALA A 937 8.29 -5.40 -48.70
CA ALA A 937 9.16 -6.57 -48.57
C ALA A 937 9.15 -7.46 -49.83
N LEU A 938 8.01 -7.55 -50.52
CA LEU A 938 7.88 -8.28 -51.79
C LEU A 938 8.58 -7.56 -52.96
N GLU A 939 8.57 -6.22 -52.97
CA GLU A 939 9.31 -5.40 -53.93
C GLU A 939 10.83 -5.50 -53.73
N GLU A 940 11.30 -5.55 -52.48
CA GLU A 940 12.73 -5.71 -52.14
C GLU A 940 13.31 -7.09 -52.50
N LEU A 941 12.46 -8.09 -52.77
CA LEU A 941 12.83 -9.44 -53.25
C LEU A 941 12.86 -9.57 -54.79
N GLY A 942 12.53 -8.50 -55.51
CA GLY A 942 12.41 -8.44 -56.98
C GLY A 942 13.67 -7.99 -57.68
#